data_AF-A0A521CKV1-F1
#
_entry.id   AF-A0A521CKV1-F1
#
_cell.length_a   1.000
_cell.length_b   1.000
_cell.length_c   1.000
_cell.angle_alpha   90.00
_cell.angle_beta   90.00
_cell.angle_gamma   90.00
#
_symmetry.space_group_name_H-M   'P 1'
#
loop_
_entity.id
_entity.type
_entity.pdbx_description
1 polymer ?
#
loop_
_entity_poly.entity_id
_entity_poly.type
_entity_poly.pdbx_seq_one_letter_code
_entity_poly.pdbx_strand_id
1 'polypeptide(L)'
;MKYNRTDFPKDFLFGVATSAYQIEGHAQGGAGQTHWDTFARTPGNVVRNENGDLACDHLNRFPQDLDLVRDGGFDCYRFSTSWARVLPEGRGQVNEAGLDYYDRLADALLERGIRPCATLYHWELPSFLADLGGWRNRDIAGWFADFTEVIMGRIGDRMYSVAPINEPWCVSWLSHFEGHHAPGLRDIRATARAMHHVLLAHGSAIDAMRGLGMSNLGAVFNLEWAEPADDSPEARRAADLYDGIYNRFFLGGVFNKAYPDNVREGLEPYLPAGWQDDFDIIGTPVDWCGLNYYTRKLIAPSETTWPSLQEIAGPLPKTQMGWEIEPAALTRFLTRTKQDYTGDLPILVTENGMASPERQQDSDRIDYLNQHLSAVQDALAQGVPIKGYFIWSLLDNYEWALGYEKRFGLVDVDFQTMERTPKASYTAVQKALTGGTVSLPLAQPAGAMHDHWNLVADIGGTNTRLGVITNGELTDLHKYPTGKLPELLEAFHSLRDEIGTDPRAVVAAGAGPVRNGTIRLTNAQLDLSEDDIAQATGARHTFVINDFTAAAWSVAEISHDNVEVLQGAKHPPTGTRLVVGPGTGLGVGSLLYSNGRYHTVSGEGGHIGLSPRSQDEVEIFNAARLVAPECFFDDTLTLEAEMFLSGTGLPILYQAIELAGGRAKAEPRTARDILQDARDGTDAHAVKAAHMFTTHLGAVMGDLAIVMMPAGGVFLVGGVAEKNRWLFKDAFRDAFNAGGRFSELRRSMNLYVSEQDEFGIVGANNFCKNALRR
;
A
#
# COMPACT_ATOMS: atom_id res chain seq x y z
N MET A 1 2.13 -32.01 33.21
CA MET A 1 3.32 -31.28 32.73
C MET A 1 4.44 -31.47 33.73
N LYS A 2 5.68 -31.58 33.25
CA LYS A 2 6.90 -31.67 34.08
C LYS A 2 7.45 -30.29 34.45
N TYR A 3 7.21 -29.29 33.60
CA TYR A 3 7.64 -27.91 33.80
C TYR A 3 6.47 -27.02 34.16
N ASN A 4 6.75 -26.00 34.97
CA ASN A 4 5.83 -24.95 35.37
C ASN A 4 6.36 -23.58 34.92
N ARG A 5 5.51 -22.56 34.96
CA ARG A 5 5.86 -21.17 34.61
C ARG A 5 7.15 -20.66 35.27
N THR A 6 7.40 -21.05 36.52
CA THR A 6 8.58 -20.61 37.31
C THR A 6 9.90 -21.21 36.84
N ASP A 7 9.87 -22.23 35.98
CA ASP A 7 11.07 -22.86 35.43
C ASP A 7 11.62 -22.10 34.20
N PHE A 8 10.96 -21.00 33.82
CA PHE A 8 11.32 -20.13 32.70
C PHE A 8 11.61 -18.71 33.18
N PRO A 9 12.27 -17.86 32.36
CA PRO A 9 12.50 -16.45 32.70
C PRO A 9 11.21 -15.72 33.10
N LYS A 10 11.31 -14.72 33.99
CA LYS A 10 10.15 -13.99 34.53
C LYS A 10 9.33 -13.27 33.46
N ASP A 11 9.98 -12.90 32.36
CA ASP A 11 9.40 -12.23 31.19
C ASP A 11 9.05 -13.21 30.06
N PHE A 12 9.12 -14.53 30.31
CA PHE A 12 8.76 -15.54 29.32
C PHE A 12 7.24 -15.66 29.17
N LEU A 13 6.77 -15.56 27.94
CA LEU A 13 5.36 -15.59 27.58
C LEU A 13 4.91 -17.01 27.20
N PHE A 14 3.84 -17.48 27.84
CA PHE A 14 3.14 -18.68 27.39
C PHE A 14 1.90 -18.29 26.60
N GLY A 15 1.85 -18.71 25.35
CA GLY A 15 0.75 -18.41 24.45
C GLY A 15 0.11 -19.65 23.85
N VAL A 16 -0.95 -19.39 23.11
CA VAL A 16 -1.65 -20.37 22.29
C VAL A 16 -2.03 -19.71 20.97
N ALA A 17 -2.00 -20.48 19.89
CA ALA A 17 -2.15 -19.97 18.52
C ALA A 17 -3.33 -20.60 17.76
N THR A 18 -3.89 -19.82 16.83
CA THR A 18 -4.92 -20.22 15.84
C THR A 18 -4.76 -19.41 14.54
N SER A 19 -5.49 -19.79 13.49
CA SER A 19 -5.59 -19.02 12.24
C SER A 19 -7.06 -18.85 11.82
N ALA A 20 -7.35 -17.73 11.15
CA ALA A 20 -8.71 -17.28 10.84
C ALA A 20 -9.49 -18.30 10.01
N TYR A 21 -8.96 -18.72 8.85
CA TYR A 21 -9.67 -19.69 7.99
C TYR A 21 -9.91 -21.03 8.69
N GLN A 22 -9.04 -21.42 9.62
CA GLN A 22 -9.15 -22.71 10.31
C GLN A 22 -10.20 -22.73 11.42
N ILE A 23 -10.59 -21.56 12.00
CA ILE A 23 -11.50 -21.50 13.15
C ILE A 23 -12.72 -20.59 12.99
N GLU A 24 -12.65 -19.49 12.23
CA GLU A 24 -13.66 -18.43 12.26
C GLU A 24 -15.02 -18.86 11.70
N GLY A 25 -14.99 -19.56 10.57
CA GLY A 25 -16.14 -19.73 9.69
C GLY A 25 -16.13 -18.68 8.60
N HIS A 26 -15.57 -19.05 7.45
CA HIS A 26 -15.31 -18.11 6.36
C HIS A 26 -16.58 -17.64 5.64
N ALA A 27 -17.63 -18.45 5.60
CA ALA A 27 -18.89 -18.12 4.90
C ALA A 27 -19.73 -17.03 5.59
N GLN A 28 -19.26 -16.52 6.74
CA GLN A 28 -19.96 -15.56 7.58
C GLN A 28 -19.31 -14.18 7.52
N GLY A 29 -19.95 -13.15 8.06
CA GLY A 29 -19.32 -11.83 8.29
C GLY A 29 -18.92 -11.04 7.03
N GLY A 30 -19.51 -11.36 5.87
CA GLY A 30 -19.31 -10.62 4.62
C GLY A 30 -17.93 -10.81 3.97
N ALA A 31 -17.20 -11.89 4.31
CA ALA A 31 -15.93 -12.16 3.68
C ALA A 31 -16.08 -12.44 2.18
N GLY A 32 -15.16 -11.88 1.38
CA GLY A 32 -15.00 -12.26 -0.02
C GLY A 32 -14.41 -13.66 -0.15
N GLN A 33 -14.52 -14.26 -1.35
CA GLN A 33 -13.97 -15.59 -1.59
C GLN A 33 -12.43 -15.58 -1.53
N THR A 34 -11.86 -16.71 -1.10
CA THR A 34 -10.41 -16.97 -1.08
C THR A 34 -10.04 -18.12 -1.99
N HIS A 35 -8.75 -18.24 -2.33
CA HIS A 35 -8.27 -19.39 -3.09
C HIS A 35 -8.41 -20.71 -2.32
N TRP A 36 -8.55 -20.68 -0.98
CA TRP A 36 -8.88 -21.88 -0.21
C TRP A 36 -10.30 -22.38 -0.46
N ASP A 37 -11.27 -21.49 -0.67
CA ASP A 37 -12.66 -21.90 -0.97
C ASP A 37 -12.74 -22.64 -2.31
N THR A 38 -12.04 -22.14 -3.32
CA THR A 38 -12.00 -22.76 -4.64
C THR A 38 -11.14 -24.03 -4.65
N PHE A 39 -10.04 -24.04 -3.90
CA PHE A 39 -9.22 -25.23 -3.70
C PHE A 39 -10.00 -26.36 -3.01
N ALA A 40 -10.72 -26.07 -1.92
CA ALA A 40 -11.54 -27.04 -1.21
C ALA A 40 -12.71 -27.60 -2.04
N ARG A 41 -13.28 -26.77 -2.94
CA ARG A 41 -14.32 -27.22 -3.89
C ARG A 41 -13.77 -28.05 -5.05
N THR A 42 -12.46 -28.08 -5.26
CA THR A 42 -11.84 -28.84 -6.34
C THR A 42 -11.69 -30.31 -5.94
N PRO A 43 -12.25 -31.27 -6.69
CA PRO A 43 -12.21 -32.68 -6.33
C PRO A 43 -10.78 -33.20 -6.14
N GLY A 44 -10.51 -33.83 -5.00
CA GLY A 44 -9.22 -34.46 -4.68
C GLY A 44 -8.22 -33.58 -3.95
N ASN A 45 -8.49 -32.27 -3.83
CA ASN A 45 -7.58 -31.34 -3.16
C ASN A 45 -7.71 -31.36 -1.62
N VAL A 46 -8.92 -31.61 -1.11
CA VAL A 46 -9.17 -31.71 0.33
C VAL A 46 -9.87 -33.03 0.65
N VAL A 47 -9.43 -33.70 1.71
CA VAL A 47 -10.05 -34.94 2.16
C VAL A 47 -11.55 -34.74 2.44
N ARG A 48 -12.36 -35.70 1.99
CA ARG A 48 -13.83 -35.69 2.16
C ARG A 48 -14.53 -34.42 1.62
N ASN A 49 -13.86 -33.61 0.79
CA ASN A 49 -14.34 -32.31 0.29
C ASN A 49 -14.76 -31.34 1.41
N GLU A 50 -14.07 -31.41 2.56
CA GLU A 50 -14.29 -30.50 3.68
C GLU A 50 -13.77 -29.09 3.36
N ASN A 51 -14.34 -28.07 4.00
CA ASN A 51 -14.02 -26.65 3.76
C ASN A 51 -14.06 -25.84 5.07
N GLY A 52 -13.59 -24.59 5.03
CA GLY A 52 -13.57 -23.68 6.18
C GLY A 52 -14.84 -22.84 6.37
N ASP A 53 -15.96 -23.16 5.71
CA ASP A 53 -17.17 -22.29 5.69
C ASP A 53 -17.71 -22.01 7.10
N LEU A 54 -17.79 -23.05 7.94
CA LEU A 54 -18.22 -22.95 9.34
C LEU A 54 -17.04 -23.08 10.32
N ALA A 55 -16.08 -23.97 10.05
CA ALA A 55 -14.92 -24.21 10.91
C ALA A 55 -15.32 -24.48 12.37
N CYS A 56 -14.80 -23.70 13.32
CA CYS A 56 -15.18 -23.80 14.73
C CYS A 56 -16.31 -22.81 15.09
N ASP A 57 -16.84 -22.05 14.13
CA ASP A 57 -17.79 -20.95 14.37
C ASP A 57 -17.24 -19.90 15.36
N HIS A 58 -15.92 -19.70 15.35
CA HIS A 58 -15.24 -18.78 16.29
C HIS A 58 -15.66 -17.33 16.07
N LEU A 59 -16.09 -16.94 14.86
CA LEU A 59 -16.61 -15.59 14.59
C LEU A 59 -17.74 -15.21 15.56
N ASN A 60 -18.62 -16.16 15.89
CA ASN A 60 -19.76 -15.96 16.79
C ASN A 60 -19.47 -16.38 18.24
N ARG A 61 -18.40 -17.14 18.46
CA ARG A 61 -18.11 -17.82 19.73
C ARG A 61 -16.81 -17.40 20.38
N PHE A 62 -16.10 -16.42 19.82
CA PHE A 62 -14.84 -15.97 20.39
C PHE A 62 -14.92 -15.61 21.88
N PRO A 63 -16.00 -15.04 22.48
CA PRO A 63 -15.99 -14.73 23.90
C PRO A 63 -15.75 -15.94 24.81
N GLN A 64 -16.39 -17.08 24.52
CA GLN A 64 -16.19 -18.33 25.27
C GLN A 64 -14.82 -18.97 24.96
N ASP A 65 -14.32 -18.81 23.74
CA ASP A 65 -13.02 -19.34 23.35
C ASP A 65 -11.88 -18.53 24.03
N LEU A 66 -12.05 -17.21 24.20
CA LEU A 66 -11.13 -16.35 24.94
C LEU A 66 -11.18 -16.58 26.45
N ASP A 67 -12.33 -17.00 26.99
CA ASP A 67 -12.41 -17.45 28.38
C ASP A 67 -11.53 -18.68 28.62
N LEU A 68 -11.40 -19.59 27.65
CA LEU A 68 -10.45 -20.71 27.72
C LEU A 68 -9.00 -20.24 27.71
N VAL A 69 -8.66 -19.18 26.97
CA VAL A 69 -7.30 -18.62 27.00
C VAL A 69 -6.98 -18.05 28.38
N ARG A 70 -7.90 -17.25 28.94
CA ARG A 70 -7.77 -16.70 30.31
C ARG A 70 -7.65 -17.82 31.34
N ASP A 71 -8.59 -18.76 31.32
CA ASP A 71 -8.70 -19.80 32.33
C ASP A 71 -7.54 -20.81 32.23
N GLY A 72 -6.98 -21.01 31.03
CA GLY A 72 -5.75 -21.78 30.82
C GLY A 72 -4.49 -21.13 31.38
N GLY A 73 -4.55 -19.86 31.80
CA GLY A 73 -3.43 -19.11 32.35
C GLY A 73 -2.41 -18.65 31.29
N PHE A 74 -2.85 -18.55 30.03
CA PHE A 74 -2.02 -18.05 28.93
C PHE A 74 -1.87 -16.53 28.99
N ASP A 75 -0.69 -16.04 28.63
CA ASP A 75 -0.36 -14.60 28.59
C ASP A 75 -0.78 -13.95 27.27
N CYS A 76 -0.78 -14.74 26.19
CA CYS A 76 -0.94 -14.28 24.82
C CYS A 76 -1.91 -15.17 24.05
N TYR A 77 -2.72 -14.56 23.19
CA TYR A 77 -3.45 -15.25 22.13
C TYR A 77 -2.91 -14.80 20.78
N ARG A 78 -2.31 -15.74 20.05
CA ARG A 78 -1.87 -15.51 18.69
C ARG A 78 -2.97 -15.91 17.71
N PHE A 79 -3.45 -14.96 16.93
CA PHE A 79 -4.50 -15.18 15.92
C PHE A 79 -4.08 -14.57 14.59
N SER A 80 -4.69 -15.03 13.49
CA SER A 80 -4.56 -14.32 12.21
C SER A 80 -5.79 -13.50 11.88
N THR A 81 -5.61 -12.49 11.02
CA THR A 81 -6.71 -11.79 10.37
C THR A 81 -6.99 -12.40 9.00
N SER A 82 -8.23 -12.29 8.54
CA SER A 82 -8.64 -12.71 7.21
C SER A 82 -8.63 -11.51 6.26
N TRP A 83 -7.70 -11.49 5.31
CA TRP A 83 -7.61 -10.43 4.31
C TRP A 83 -8.93 -10.28 3.54
N ALA A 84 -9.52 -11.39 3.09
CA ALA A 84 -10.78 -11.38 2.36
C ALA A 84 -11.98 -10.93 3.23
N ARG A 85 -11.88 -10.98 4.56
CA ARG A 85 -12.92 -10.44 5.44
C ARG A 85 -12.89 -8.93 5.51
N VAL A 86 -11.70 -8.33 5.56
CA VAL A 86 -11.50 -6.88 5.66
C VAL A 86 -11.62 -6.21 4.29
N LEU A 87 -11.03 -6.81 3.26
CA LEU A 87 -11.09 -6.38 1.87
C LEU A 87 -11.58 -7.54 1.00
N PRO A 88 -12.90 -7.64 0.71
CA PRO A 88 -13.48 -8.77 -0.02
C PRO A 88 -12.87 -9.04 -1.40
N GLU A 89 -12.49 -8.00 -2.13
CA GLU A 89 -11.78 -8.11 -3.42
C GLU A 89 -10.25 -8.03 -3.24
N GLY A 90 -9.77 -8.09 -2.00
CA GLY A 90 -8.36 -7.93 -1.60
C GLY A 90 -7.81 -6.51 -1.74
N ARG A 91 -8.53 -5.62 -2.42
CA ARG A 91 -8.24 -4.19 -2.55
C ARG A 91 -9.55 -3.40 -2.65
N GLY A 92 -9.45 -2.08 -2.52
CA GLY A 92 -10.60 -1.21 -2.75
C GLY A 92 -11.48 -1.06 -1.51
N GLN A 93 -12.77 -1.34 -1.63
CA GLN A 93 -13.74 -1.06 -0.58
C GLN A 93 -13.55 -1.96 0.65
N VAL A 94 -13.46 -1.33 1.82
CA VAL A 94 -13.41 -2.01 3.12
C VAL A 94 -14.79 -2.55 3.49
N ASN A 95 -14.81 -3.78 4.03
CA ASN A 95 -15.97 -4.33 4.70
C ASN A 95 -15.93 -3.95 6.19
N GLU A 96 -16.60 -2.86 6.55
CA GLU A 96 -16.64 -2.33 7.92
C GLU A 96 -17.07 -3.40 8.95
N ALA A 97 -18.07 -4.24 8.64
CA ALA A 97 -18.52 -5.29 9.55
C ALA A 97 -17.45 -6.36 9.81
N GLY A 98 -16.62 -6.64 8.80
CA GLY A 98 -15.47 -7.54 8.91
C GLY A 98 -14.34 -6.94 9.74
N LEU A 99 -14.10 -5.63 9.59
CA LEU A 99 -13.13 -4.88 10.36
C LEU A 99 -13.54 -4.75 11.84
N ASP A 100 -14.83 -4.48 12.10
CA ASP A 100 -15.42 -4.40 13.44
C ASP A 100 -15.36 -5.73 14.22
N TYR A 101 -15.26 -6.87 13.53
CA TYR A 101 -15.03 -8.15 14.20
C TYR A 101 -13.65 -8.18 14.90
N TYR A 102 -12.58 -7.81 14.19
CA TYR A 102 -11.24 -7.78 14.76
C TYR A 102 -11.08 -6.70 15.82
N ASP A 103 -11.76 -5.57 15.66
CA ASP A 103 -11.87 -4.52 16.66
C ASP A 103 -12.41 -5.05 17.99
N ARG A 104 -13.57 -5.72 17.97
CA ARG A 104 -14.16 -6.35 19.16
C ARG A 104 -13.32 -7.50 19.72
N LEU A 105 -12.64 -8.25 18.86
CA LEU A 105 -11.75 -9.34 19.29
C LEU A 105 -10.57 -8.79 20.10
N ALA A 106 -9.97 -7.70 19.64
CA ALA A 106 -8.87 -7.01 20.34
C ALA A 106 -9.33 -6.51 21.73
N ASP A 107 -10.49 -5.84 21.80
CA ASP A 107 -11.04 -5.37 23.08
C ASP A 107 -11.32 -6.54 24.03
N ALA A 108 -11.96 -7.61 23.54
CA ALA A 108 -12.30 -8.76 24.36
C ALA A 108 -11.08 -9.51 24.92
N LEU A 109 -9.94 -9.49 24.22
CA LEU A 109 -8.66 -10.01 24.70
C LEU A 109 -8.11 -9.14 25.84
N LEU A 110 -8.06 -7.83 25.63
CA LEU A 110 -7.54 -6.89 26.62
C LEU A 110 -8.38 -6.85 27.90
N GLU A 111 -9.72 -6.91 27.78
CA GLU A 111 -10.65 -7.04 28.92
C GLU A 111 -10.36 -8.27 29.79
N ARG A 112 -9.79 -9.32 29.19
CA ARG A 112 -9.39 -10.56 29.88
C ARG A 112 -7.94 -10.55 30.36
N GLY A 113 -7.22 -9.45 30.15
CA GLY A 113 -5.80 -9.34 30.48
C GLY A 113 -4.89 -10.19 29.58
N ILE A 114 -5.33 -10.49 28.36
CA ILE A 114 -4.60 -11.31 27.39
C ILE A 114 -3.97 -10.37 26.35
N ARG A 115 -2.69 -10.61 26.04
CA ARG A 115 -1.96 -9.87 24.98
C ARG A 115 -2.43 -10.32 23.59
N PRO A 116 -2.97 -9.42 22.75
CA PRO A 116 -3.29 -9.74 21.37
C PRO A 116 -2.01 -9.84 20.53
N CYS A 117 -1.76 -10.99 19.90
CA CYS A 117 -0.61 -11.20 19.02
C CYS A 117 -1.12 -11.50 17.60
N ALA A 118 -1.13 -10.50 16.72
CA ALA A 118 -1.73 -10.65 15.40
C ALA A 118 -0.76 -11.22 14.36
N THR A 119 -1.29 -12.04 13.46
CA THR A 119 -0.66 -12.44 12.20
C THR A 119 -1.51 -11.89 11.06
N LEU A 120 -0.96 -11.08 10.16
CA LEU A 120 -1.80 -10.42 9.14
C LEU A 120 -2.25 -11.37 8.02
N TYR A 121 -1.42 -12.35 7.67
CA TYR A 121 -1.73 -13.32 6.63
C TYR A 121 -1.37 -14.74 7.06
N HIS A 122 -2.36 -15.62 7.01
CA HIS A 122 -2.20 -17.04 7.30
C HIS A 122 -2.87 -17.88 6.21
N TRP A 123 -2.42 -17.62 4.97
CA TRP A 123 -2.60 -18.45 3.76
C TRP A 123 -3.92 -18.29 3.01
N GLU A 124 -4.84 -17.42 3.44
CA GLU A 124 -6.15 -17.20 2.84
C GLU A 124 -6.19 -15.93 1.94
N LEU A 125 -5.52 -15.98 0.78
CA LEU A 125 -5.50 -14.84 -0.14
C LEU A 125 -6.88 -14.67 -0.82
N PRO A 126 -7.42 -13.45 -0.93
CA PRO A 126 -8.63 -13.17 -1.69
C PRO A 126 -8.52 -13.68 -3.13
N SER A 127 -9.55 -14.38 -3.63
CA SER A 127 -9.57 -14.97 -4.97
C SER A 127 -9.35 -13.93 -6.06
N PHE A 128 -9.86 -12.72 -5.88
CA PHE A 128 -9.65 -11.63 -6.84
C PHE A 128 -8.15 -11.31 -7.03
N LEU A 129 -7.35 -11.36 -5.96
CA LEU A 129 -5.90 -11.16 -6.08
C LEU A 129 -5.22 -12.39 -6.69
N ALA A 130 -5.73 -13.60 -6.43
CA ALA A 130 -5.25 -14.82 -7.08
C ALA A 130 -5.45 -14.77 -8.61
N ASP A 131 -6.58 -14.23 -9.08
CA ASP A 131 -6.89 -14.00 -10.51
C ASP A 131 -5.93 -12.98 -11.15
N LEU A 132 -5.45 -12.00 -10.37
CA LEU A 132 -4.41 -11.05 -10.78
C LEU A 132 -2.98 -11.62 -10.70
N GLY A 133 -2.85 -12.92 -10.40
CA GLY A 133 -1.58 -13.64 -10.35
C GLY A 133 -1.14 -14.06 -8.94
N GLY A 134 -1.77 -13.53 -7.90
CA GLY A 134 -1.47 -13.80 -6.49
C GLY A 134 -0.01 -13.52 -6.15
N TRP A 135 0.62 -14.40 -5.38
CA TRP A 135 2.03 -14.31 -4.97
C TRP A 135 3.04 -14.29 -6.14
N ARG A 136 2.61 -14.60 -7.37
CA ARG A 136 3.45 -14.50 -8.56
C ARG A 136 3.52 -13.09 -9.14
N ASN A 137 2.62 -12.19 -8.72
CA ASN A 137 2.57 -10.80 -9.12
C ASN A 137 3.32 -9.94 -8.10
N ARG A 138 4.20 -9.04 -8.58
CA ARG A 138 4.99 -8.15 -7.74
C ARG A 138 4.12 -7.18 -6.93
N ASP A 139 3.02 -6.72 -7.53
CA ASP A 139 2.12 -5.73 -6.94
C ASP A 139 1.47 -6.22 -5.63
N ILE A 140 1.49 -7.54 -5.36
CA ILE A 140 0.98 -8.10 -4.12
C ILE A 140 1.64 -7.53 -2.87
N ALA A 141 2.91 -7.11 -2.96
CA ALA A 141 3.59 -6.46 -1.86
C ALA A 141 2.95 -5.11 -1.50
N GLY A 142 2.55 -4.34 -2.51
CA GLY A 142 1.81 -3.09 -2.32
C GLY A 142 0.39 -3.33 -1.82
N TRP A 143 -0.33 -4.27 -2.41
CA TRP A 143 -1.70 -4.60 -1.97
C TRP A 143 -1.73 -5.12 -0.52
N PHE A 144 -0.72 -5.89 -0.12
CA PHE A 144 -0.61 -6.39 1.23
C PHE A 144 -0.22 -5.28 2.23
N ALA A 145 0.60 -4.31 1.81
CA ALA A 145 0.85 -3.10 2.60
C ALA A 145 -0.43 -2.28 2.78
N ASP A 146 -1.22 -2.05 1.72
CA ASP A 146 -2.50 -1.34 1.82
C ASP A 146 -3.47 -2.06 2.77
N PHE A 147 -3.56 -3.39 2.69
CA PHE A 147 -4.35 -4.18 3.64
C PHE A 147 -3.83 -4.01 5.09
N THR A 148 -2.51 -4.06 5.26
CA THR A 148 -1.84 -3.86 6.55
C THR A 148 -2.21 -2.51 7.15
N GLU A 149 -2.15 -1.43 6.36
CA GLU A 149 -2.55 -0.09 6.80
C GLU A 149 -4.01 -0.04 7.25
N VAL A 150 -4.94 -0.65 6.50
CA VAL A 150 -6.36 -0.67 6.85
C VAL A 150 -6.61 -1.37 8.18
N ILE A 151 -6.08 -2.59 8.35
CA ILE A 151 -6.36 -3.38 9.56
C ILE A 151 -5.60 -2.84 10.77
N MET A 152 -4.33 -2.45 10.62
CA MET A 152 -3.53 -1.93 11.73
C MET A 152 -3.86 -0.48 12.08
N GLY A 153 -4.35 0.32 11.13
CA GLY A 153 -4.96 1.62 11.44
C GLY A 153 -6.19 1.49 12.36
N ARG A 154 -6.89 0.35 12.34
CA ARG A 154 -8.03 0.08 13.24
C ARG A 154 -7.62 -0.49 14.59
N ILE A 155 -6.78 -1.52 14.62
CA ILE A 155 -6.54 -2.32 15.84
C ILE A 155 -5.09 -2.27 16.35
N GLY A 156 -4.18 -1.62 15.61
CA GLY A 156 -2.74 -1.66 15.86
C GLY A 156 -2.34 -1.09 17.22
N ASP A 157 -3.10 -0.11 17.74
CA ASP A 157 -2.92 0.50 19.06
C ASP A 157 -3.07 -0.50 20.21
N ARG A 158 -3.88 -1.53 20.01
CA ARG A 158 -4.22 -2.57 21.00
C ARG A 158 -3.40 -3.84 20.84
N MET A 159 -2.61 -3.98 19.77
CA MET A 159 -1.81 -5.17 19.53
C MET A 159 -0.56 -5.18 20.42
N TYR A 160 -0.30 -6.26 21.13
CA TYR A 160 0.97 -6.44 21.85
C TYR A 160 2.11 -6.69 20.87
N SER A 161 1.89 -7.57 19.88
CA SER A 161 2.86 -7.89 18.83
C SER A 161 2.15 -8.20 17.53
N VAL A 162 2.85 -7.97 16.41
CA VAL A 162 2.30 -8.26 15.07
C VAL A 162 3.37 -8.91 14.19
N ALA A 163 3.00 -9.93 13.43
CA ALA A 163 3.81 -10.48 12.35
C ALA A 163 3.05 -10.43 11.02
N PRO A 164 3.67 -10.02 9.91
CA PRO A 164 2.95 -9.92 8.64
C PRO A 164 2.46 -11.26 8.11
N ILE A 165 3.36 -12.23 7.94
CA ILE A 165 3.08 -13.46 7.19
C ILE A 165 3.51 -14.67 8.02
N ASN A 166 2.61 -15.64 8.15
CA ASN A 166 2.94 -16.96 8.68
C ASN A 166 3.54 -17.85 7.60
N GLU A 167 4.67 -18.49 7.91
CA GLU A 167 5.25 -19.59 7.12
C GLU A 167 5.40 -19.30 5.61
N PRO A 168 6.30 -18.36 5.24
CA PRO A 168 6.55 -18.04 3.83
C PRO A 168 6.84 -19.26 2.93
N TRP A 169 7.45 -20.33 3.46
CA TRP A 169 7.68 -21.56 2.71
C TRP A 169 6.36 -22.25 2.33
N CYS A 170 5.38 -22.32 3.24
CA CYS A 170 4.06 -22.88 2.95
C CYS A 170 3.33 -22.06 1.88
N VAL A 171 3.35 -20.72 2.01
CA VAL A 171 2.72 -19.79 1.05
C VAL A 171 3.29 -19.95 -0.37
N SER A 172 4.58 -20.23 -0.46
CA SER A 172 5.31 -20.23 -1.73
C SER A 172 5.61 -21.64 -2.24
N TRP A 173 6.53 -22.36 -1.62
CA TRP A 173 6.98 -23.68 -2.07
C TRP A 173 5.87 -24.74 -1.99
N LEU A 174 5.25 -24.92 -0.83
CA LEU A 174 4.19 -25.94 -0.66
C LEU A 174 3.00 -25.70 -1.60
N SER A 175 2.62 -24.44 -1.78
CA SER A 175 1.46 -24.05 -2.60
C SER A 175 1.73 -23.88 -4.11
N HIS A 176 2.96 -23.59 -4.53
CA HIS A 176 3.30 -23.31 -5.94
C HIS A 176 4.26 -24.32 -6.58
N PHE A 177 5.04 -25.06 -5.78
CA PHE A 177 5.93 -26.12 -6.25
C PHE A 177 5.29 -27.50 -6.08
N GLU A 178 4.89 -27.84 -4.85
CA GLU A 178 4.33 -29.16 -4.53
C GLU A 178 2.84 -29.25 -4.86
N GLY A 179 2.14 -28.12 -4.73
CA GLY A 179 0.72 -27.98 -5.01
C GLY A 179 -0.17 -28.66 -3.97
N HIS A 180 0.35 -28.87 -2.75
CA HIS A 180 -0.40 -29.53 -1.68
C HIS A 180 -1.42 -28.58 -1.03
N HIS A 181 -1.10 -27.28 -0.99
CA HIS A 181 -1.97 -26.23 -0.49
C HIS A 181 -2.41 -25.28 -1.60
N ALA A 182 -3.48 -24.54 -1.35
CA ALA A 182 -4.01 -23.57 -2.29
C ALA A 182 -2.95 -22.49 -2.62
N PRO A 183 -2.80 -22.06 -3.90
CA PRO A 183 -3.66 -22.36 -5.06
C PRO A 183 -3.41 -23.70 -5.77
N GLY A 184 -2.52 -24.57 -5.27
CA GLY A 184 -2.34 -25.92 -5.81
C GLY A 184 -1.52 -25.98 -7.10
N LEU A 185 -0.60 -25.04 -7.30
CA LEU A 185 0.24 -25.01 -8.50
C LEU A 185 1.45 -25.93 -8.36
N ARG A 186 1.96 -26.38 -9.52
CA ARG A 186 3.18 -27.19 -9.65
C ARG A 186 4.05 -26.60 -10.75
N ASP A 187 4.67 -25.46 -10.47
CA ASP A 187 5.40 -24.66 -11.47
C ASP A 187 6.58 -23.91 -10.83
N ILE A 188 7.81 -24.22 -11.27
CA ILE A 188 9.04 -23.64 -10.72
C ILE A 188 9.13 -22.10 -10.87
N ARG A 189 8.55 -21.54 -11.95
CA ARG A 189 8.54 -20.10 -12.18
C ARG A 189 7.53 -19.40 -11.28
N ALA A 190 6.38 -20.02 -11.05
CA ALA A 190 5.44 -19.58 -10.04
C ALA A 190 6.07 -19.60 -8.65
N THR A 191 6.77 -20.69 -8.30
CA THR A 191 7.47 -20.86 -7.03
C THR A 191 8.52 -19.79 -6.80
N ALA A 192 9.47 -19.59 -7.72
CA ALA A 192 10.55 -18.61 -7.55
C ALA A 192 10.01 -17.20 -7.30
N ARG A 193 8.96 -16.81 -8.04
CA ARG A 193 8.29 -15.52 -7.86
C ARG A 193 7.55 -15.44 -6.53
N ALA A 194 6.80 -16.47 -6.16
CA ALA A 194 6.08 -16.52 -4.89
C ALA A 194 7.03 -16.45 -3.69
N MET A 195 8.14 -17.20 -3.71
CA MET A 195 9.17 -17.19 -2.66
C MET A 195 9.79 -15.81 -2.49
N HIS A 196 10.00 -15.07 -3.58
CA HIS A 196 10.55 -13.73 -3.52
C HIS A 196 9.50 -12.68 -3.08
N HIS A 197 8.33 -12.64 -3.72
CA HIS A 197 7.32 -11.62 -3.43
C HIS A 197 6.67 -11.78 -2.06
N VAL A 198 6.59 -12.99 -1.49
CA VAL A 198 6.13 -13.16 -0.11
C VAL A 198 7.06 -12.47 0.89
N LEU A 199 8.38 -12.49 0.64
CA LEU A 199 9.37 -11.76 1.44
C LEU A 199 9.30 -10.25 1.20
N LEU A 200 9.09 -9.82 -0.06
CA LEU A 200 8.88 -8.41 -0.37
C LEU A 200 7.62 -7.86 0.31
N ALA A 201 6.53 -8.62 0.31
CA ALA A 201 5.29 -8.27 1.00
C ALA A 201 5.46 -8.24 2.53
N HIS A 202 6.22 -9.17 3.10
CA HIS A 202 6.60 -9.12 4.52
C HIS A 202 7.29 -7.79 4.86
N GLY A 203 8.34 -7.44 4.11
CA GLY A 203 9.09 -6.20 4.28
C GLY A 203 8.24 -4.94 4.14
N SER A 204 7.40 -4.88 3.10
CA SER A 204 6.46 -3.77 2.87
C SER A 204 5.43 -3.61 3.99
N ALA A 205 4.96 -4.72 4.57
CA ALA A 205 4.02 -4.68 5.69
C ALA A 205 4.69 -4.24 7.00
N ILE A 206 5.94 -4.66 7.26
CA ILE A 206 6.71 -4.12 8.39
C ILE A 206 6.86 -2.61 8.24
N ASP A 207 7.27 -2.15 7.06
CA ASP A 207 7.46 -0.73 6.76
C ASP A 207 6.16 0.08 6.91
N ALA A 208 5.03 -0.43 6.42
CA ALA A 208 3.71 0.19 6.63
C ALA A 208 3.37 0.33 8.12
N MET A 209 3.55 -0.72 8.92
CA MET A 209 3.33 -0.66 10.37
C MET A 209 4.28 0.30 11.08
N ARG A 210 5.55 0.42 10.64
CA ARG A 210 6.48 1.43 11.18
C ARG A 210 6.01 2.84 10.88
N GLY A 211 5.48 3.08 9.68
CA GLY A 211 4.88 4.38 9.33
C GLY A 211 3.63 4.74 10.15
N LEU A 212 2.96 3.74 10.75
CA LEU A 212 1.90 3.96 11.74
C LEU A 212 2.44 4.18 13.18
N GLY A 213 3.75 4.10 13.38
CA GLY A 213 4.40 4.23 14.70
C GLY A 213 4.47 2.92 15.50
N MET A 214 4.14 1.78 14.90
CA MET A 214 4.08 0.51 15.62
C MET A 214 5.45 -0.06 16.00
N SER A 215 5.50 -0.70 17.16
CA SER A 215 6.65 -1.43 17.69
C SER A 215 6.30 -2.91 17.96
N ASN A 216 7.30 -3.72 18.33
CA ASN A 216 7.14 -5.15 18.61
C ASN A 216 6.65 -5.97 17.39
N LEU A 217 7.24 -5.70 16.24
CA LEU A 217 6.93 -6.32 14.95
C LEU A 217 7.87 -7.50 14.67
N GLY A 218 7.37 -8.63 14.18
CA GLY A 218 8.18 -9.84 13.99
C GLY A 218 8.05 -10.51 12.63
N ALA A 219 8.96 -11.45 12.38
CA ALA A 219 8.92 -12.36 11.25
C ALA A 219 8.69 -13.80 11.74
N VAL A 220 7.86 -14.60 11.07
CA VAL A 220 7.53 -15.97 11.48
C VAL A 220 7.88 -16.97 10.39
N PHE A 221 8.68 -17.98 10.72
CA PHE A 221 9.16 -18.99 9.79
C PHE A 221 8.86 -20.40 10.31
N ASN A 222 8.32 -21.27 9.45
CA ASN A 222 8.36 -22.70 9.68
C ASN A 222 9.74 -23.25 9.33
N LEU A 223 10.23 -24.14 10.18
CA LEU A 223 11.53 -24.78 10.00
C LEU A 223 11.42 -26.29 10.15
N GLU A 224 12.10 -27.01 9.25
CA GLU A 224 12.24 -28.46 9.31
C GLU A 224 13.71 -28.87 9.26
N TRP A 225 14.14 -29.65 10.27
CA TRP A 225 15.56 -29.97 10.40
C TRP A 225 15.94 -31.03 9.37
N ALA A 226 16.78 -30.67 8.41
CA ALA A 226 17.22 -31.56 7.34
C ALA A 226 18.40 -32.41 7.80
N GLU A 227 18.28 -33.73 7.68
CA GLU A 227 19.36 -34.69 7.90
C GLU A 227 19.56 -35.54 6.63
N PRO A 228 20.81 -35.88 6.27
CA PRO A 228 21.04 -36.80 5.17
C PRO A 228 20.54 -38.20 5.52
N ALA A 229 19.91 -38.88 4.56
CA ALA A 229 19.38 -40.24 4.76
C ALA A 229 20.48 -41.29 5.02
N ASP A 230 21.71 -41.03 4.56
CA ASP A 230 22.88 -41.88 4.80
C ASP A 230 24.19 -41.06 4.75
N ASP A 231 25.33 -41.76 4.81
CA ASP A 231 26.67 -41.16 4.78
C ASP A 231 27.21 -40.87 3.37
N SER A 232 26.40 -40.97 2.33
CA SER A 232 26.85 -40.61 0.98
C SER A 232 27.04 -39.10 0.83
N PRO A 233 28.04 -38.63 0.06
CA PRO A 233 28.15 -37.22 -0.32
C PRO A 233 26.90 -36.69 -1.02
N GLU A 234 26.19 -37.54 -1.76
CA GLU A 234 24.95 -37.22 -2.47
C GLU A 234 23.81 -36.90 -1.50
N ALA A 235 23.59 -37.73 -0.48
CA ALA A 235 22.59 -37.47 0.56
C ALA A 235 22.91 -36.21 1.35
N ARG A 236 24.19 -35.92 1.64
CA ARG A 236 24.60 -34.67 2.30
C ARG A 236 24.27 -33.44 1.45
N ARG A 237 24.53 -33.47 0.14
CA ARG A 237 24.15 -32.38 -0.78
C ARG A 237 22.63 -32.22 -0.90
N ALA A 238 21.89 -33.34 -0.93
CA ALA A 238 20.43 -33.32 -1.00
C ALA A 238 19.82 -32.70 0.28
N ALA A 239 20.29 -33.09 1.46
CA ALA A 239 19.87 -32.50 2.73
C ALA A 239 20.24 -31.02 2.84
N ASP A 240 21.44 -30.62 2.39
CA ASP A 240 21.84 -29.20 2.38
C ASP A 240 20.99 -28.35 1.41
N LEU A 241 20.62 -28.91 0.25
CA LEU A 241 19.69 -28.25 -0.68
C LEU A 241 18.28 -28.14 -0.09
N TYR A 242 17.77 -29.19 0.57
CA TYR A 242 16.49 -29.14 1.28
C TYR A 242 16.49 -28.06 2.36
N ASP A 243 17.54 -28.01 3.19
CA ASP A 243 17.73 -26.96 4.21
C ASP A 243 17.79 -25.56 3.58
N GLY A 244 18.42 -25.46 2.41
CA GLY A 244 18.46 -24.24 1.60
C GLY A 244 17.06 -23.76 1.23
N ILE A 245 16.27 -24.65 0.63
CA ILE A 245 14.93 -24.37 0.12
C ILE A 245 13.95 -24.08 1.25
N TYR A 246 13.96 -24.91 2.30
CA TYR A 246 12.99 -24.85 3.39
C TYR A 246 13.31 -23.73 4.38
N ASN A 247 14.57 -23.65 4.81
CA ASN A 247 14.96 -22.83 5.96
C ASN A 247 15.74 -21.57 5.55
N ARG A 248 16.89 -21.75 4.89
CA ARG A 248 17.87 -20.65 4.68
C ARG A 248 17.39 -19.59 3.71
N PHE A 249 16.56 -19.94 2.72
CA PHE A 249 16.07 -18.97 1.74
C PHE A 249 15.32 -17.81 2.43
N PHE A 250 14.44 -18.11 3.37
CA PHE A 250 13.59 -17.09 4.02
C PHE A 250 14.32 -16.36 5.13
N LEU A 251 15.02 -17.09 6.02
CA LEU A 251 15.83 -16.49 7.07
C LEU A 251 16.95 -15.61 6.48
N GLY A 252 17.66 -16.10 5.47
CA GLY A 252 18.72 -15.34 4.79
C GLY A 252 18.19 -14.13 4.04
N GLY A 253 17.00 -14.23 3.42
CA GLY A 253 16.36 -13.11 2.77
C GLY A 253 16.11 -11.94 3.72
N VAL A 254 15.49 -12.21 4.87
CA VAL A 254 15.12 -11.18 5.85
C VAL A 254 16.33 -10.65 6.64
N PHE A 255 17.19 -11.52 7.16
CA PHE A 255 18.25 -11.10 8.09
C PHE A 255 19.60 -10.81 7.41
N ASN A 256 19.92 -11.51 6.32
CA ASN A 256 21.21 -11.40 5.64
C ASN A 256 21.12 -10.69 4.29
N LYS A 257 19.91 -10.30 3.85
CA LYS A 257 19.66 -9.69 2.53
C LYS A 257 20.27 -10.51 1.38
N ALA A 258 20.20 -11.84 1.48
CA ALA A 258 20.81 -12.75 0.52
C ALA A 258 20.09 -14.09 0.46
N TYR A 259 20.03 -14.69 -0.74
CA TYR A 259 19.56 -16.05 -0.94
C TYR A 259 20.73 -17.05 -1.03
N PRO A 260 20.57 -18.29 -0.53
CA PRO A 260 21.62 -19.30 -0.54
C PRO A 260 22.00 -19.73 -1.96
N ASP A 261 23.30 -19.82 -2.23
CA ASP A 261 23.84 -20.11 -3.58
C ASP A 261 23.30 -21.42 -4.17
N ASN A 262 23.25 -22.49 -3.38
CA ASN A 262 22.77 -23.80 -3.87
C ASN A 262 21.28 -23.81 -4.25
N VAL A 263 20.48 -22.89 -3.72
CA VAL A 263 19.08 -22.70 -4.14
C VAL A 263 19.01 -21.78 -5.37
N ARG A 264 19.81 -20.71 -5.38
CA ARG A 264 19.92 -19.79 -6.53
C ARG A 264 20.32 -20.53 -7.81
N GLU A 265 21.22 -21.50 -7.74
CA GLU A 265 21.59 -22.34 -8.89
C GLU A 265 20.37 -22.95 -9.62
N GLY A 266 19.31 -23.31 -8.88
CA GLY A 266 18.07 -23.84 -9.46
C GLY A 266 16.97 -22.82 -9.73
N LEU A 267 16.88 -21.75 -8.93
CA LEU A 267 15.75 -20.80 -8.97
C LEU A 267 16.06 -19.45 -9.64
N GLU A 268 17.33 -19.03 -9.70
CA GLU A 268 17.71 -17.70 -10.21
C GLU A 268 17.20 -17.39 -11.63
N PRO A 269 17.20 -18.34 -12.59
CA PRO A 269 16.63 -18.09 -13.92
C PRO A 269 15.14 -17.73 -13.91
N TYR A 270 14.44 -18.02 -12.82
CA TYR A 270 12.99 -17.86 -12.67
C TYR A 270 12.58 -16.77 -11.68
N LEU A 271 13.55 -16.21 -10.93
CA LEU A 271 13.32 -15.06 -10.07
C LEU A 271 12.85 -13.83 -10.88
N PRO A 272 12.16 -12.87 -10.24
CA PRO A 272 11.84 -11.60 -10.88
C PRO A 272 13.09 -10.87 -11.39
N ALA A 273 12.97 -10.10 -12.48
CA ALA A 273 14.08 -9.25 -12.92
C ALA A 273 14.36 -8.17 -11.86
N GLY A 274 15.63 -7.91 -11.53
CA GLY A 274 16.02 -6.93 -10.51
C GLY A 274 15.68 -7.33 -9.08
N TRP A 275 15.44 -8.62 -8.80
CA TRP A 275 15.08 -9.10 -7.46
C TRP A 275 16.07 -8.71 -6.35
N GLN A 276 17.33 -8.41 -6.70
CA GLN A 276 18.34 -7.94 -5.74
C GLN A 276 18.02 -6.54 -5.19
N ASP A 277 17.36 -5.71 -5.98
CA ASP A 277 17.02 -4.32 -5.62
C ASP A 277 15.95 -4.26 -4.52
N ASP A 278 15.28 -5.38 -4.25
CA ASP A 278 14.21 -5.51 -3.26
C ASP A 278 14.70 -5.77 -1.84
N PHE A 279 15.99 -6.07 -1.66
CA PHE A 279 16.51 -6.51 -0.37
C PHE A 279 16.45 -5.43 0.72
N ASP A 280 16.43 -4.16 0.36
CA ASP A 280 16.25 -3.10 1.33
C ASP A 280 14.87 -3.11 1.96
N ILE A 281 13.84 -3.46 1.19
CA ILE A 281 12.49 -3.65 1.71
C ILE A 281 12.36 -5.02 2.39
N ILE A 282 12.83 -6.10 1.77
CA ILE A 282 12.73 -7.45 2.36
C ILE A 282 13.39 -7.50 3.75
N GLY A 283 14.54 -6.84 3.90
CA GLY A 283 15.30 -6.77 5.14
C GLY A 283 14.94 -5.60 6.06
N THR A 284 13.73 -5.03 5.93
CA THR A 284 13.24 -4.01 6.88
C THR A 284 13.33 -4.57 8.31
N PRO A 285 13.98 -3.86 9.26
CA PRO A 285 14.26 -4.40 10.60
C PRO A 285 13.02 -4.81 11.41
N VAL A 286 13.06 -6.04 11.91
CA VAL A 286 12.08 -6.61 12.84
C VAL A 286 12.60 -6.59 14.29
N ASP A 287 11.67 -6.65 15.25
CA ASP A 287 11.93 -6.61 16.69
C ASP A 287 12.06 -8.01 17.32
N TRP A 288 11.63 -9.07 16.62
CA TRP A 288 11.75 -10.46 17.07
C TRP A 288 11.63 -11.46 15.90
N CYS A 289 12.13 -12.68 16.11
CA CYS A 289 12.03 -13.80 15.17
C CYS A 289 11.19 -14.95 15.74
N GLY A 290 10.13 -15.34 15.04
CA GLY A 290 9.23 -16.43 15.36
C GLY A 290 9.59 -17.71 14.62
N LEU A 291 9.57 -18.84 15.33
CA LEU A 291 9.79 -20.17 14.79
C LEU A 291 8.55 -21.03 15.00
N ASN A 292 8.05 -21.59 13.90
CA ASN A 292 7.12 -22.70 13.92
C ASN A 292 7.93 -23.98 13.72
N TYR A 293 7.86 -24.90 14.69
CA TYR A 293 8.63 -26.14 14.64
C TYR A 293 7.76 -27.34 15.00
N TYR A 294 7.90 -28.41 14.23
CA TYR A 294 7.14 -29.64 14.43
C TYR A 294 7.98 -30.91 14.28
N THR A 295 8.94 -30.92 13.34
CA THR A 295 9.60 -32.16 12.96
C THR A 295 10.94 -31.95 12.25
N ARG A 296 11.57 -33.08 11.91
CA ARG A 296 12.77 -33.19 11.09
C ARG A 296 12.50 -34.05 9.86
N LYS A 297 13.41 -34.05 8.90
CA LYS A 297 13.35 -34.84 7.67
C LYS A 297 14.66 -35.55 7.36
N LEU A 298 14.58 -36.80 6.93
CA LEU A 298 15.70 -37.52 6.33
C LEU A 298 15.61 -37.39 4.81
N ILE A 299 16.65 -36.85 4.18
CA ILE A 299 16.65 -36.52 2.75
C ILE A 299 17.69 -37.36 2.02
N ALA A 300 17.24 -38.08 0.99
CA ALA A 300 18.04 -38.80 0.02
C ALA A 300 18.05 -38.06 -1.33
N PRO A 301 19.07 -38.27 -2.17
CA PRO A 301 18.98 -37.85 -3.57
C PRO A 301 17.91 -38.68 -4.30
N SER A 302 17.23 -38.08 -5.27
CA SER A 302 16.40 -38.80 -6.24
C SER A 302 17.04 -38.77 -7.63
N GLU A 303 16.45 -39.49 -8.59
CA GLU A 303 16.84 -39.45 -10.02
C GLU A 303 15.83 -38.63 -10.84
N THR A 304 15.44 -37.44 -10.36
CA THR A 304 14.48 -36.56 -11.05
C THR A 304 15.14 -35.25 -11.47
N THR A 305 14.37 -34.37 -12.12
CA THR A 305 14.80 -32.98 -12.30
C THR A 305 14.95 -32.28 -10.95
N TRP A 306 15.66 -31.14 -10.95
CA TRP A 306 15.83 -30.28 -9.77
C TRP A 306 14.49 -30.09 -9.01
N PRO A 307 14.48 -30.16 -7.67
CA PRO A 307 15.64 -30.24 -6.78
C PRO A 307 16.20 -31.65 -6.57
N SER A 308 15.60 -32.68 -7.18
CA SER A 308 16.06 -34.07 -7.11
C SER A 308 16.19 -34.61 -5.67
N LEU A 309 15.15 -34.38 -4.87
CA LEU A 309 15.10 -34.75 -3.45
C LEU A 309 14.06 -35.84 -3.21
N GLN A 310 14.35 -36.75 -2.28
CA GLN A 310 13.41 -37.75 -1.80
C GLN A 310 13.41 -37.78 -0.27
N GLU A 311 12.23 -37.66 0.34
CA GLU A 311 12.06 -37.88 1.78
C GLU A 311 12.09 -39.38 2.09
N ILE A 312 12.85 -39.76 3.12
CA ILE A 312 12.92 -41.11 3.67
C ILE A 312 12.24 -41.13 5.03
N ALA A 313 11.37 -42.12 5.25
CA ALA A 313 10.73 -42.31 6.53
C ALA A 313 11.77 -42.66 7.60
N GLY A 314 11.90 -41.79 8.61
CA GLY A 314 12.82 -42.04 9.72
C GLY A 314 12.31 -43.06 10.75
N PRO A 315 13.16 -43.50 11.69
CA PRO A 315 12.85 -44.55 12.65
C PRO A 315 12.16 -44.07 13.95
N LEU A 316 12.06 -42.76 14.20
CA LEU A 316 11.52 -42.21 15.44
C LEU A 316 9.99 -42.36 15.52
N PRO A 317 9.42 -42.29 16.75
CA PRO A 317 7.98 -42.22 16.95
C PRO A 317 7.34 -41.08 16.15
N LYS A 318 6.10 -41.29 15.70
CA LYS A 318 5.40 -40.36 14.81
C LYS A 318 4.09 -39.87 15.40
N THR A 319 3.74 -38.62 15.09
CA THR A 319 2.41 -38.06 15.37
C THR A 319 1.35 -38.64 14.42
N GLN A 320 0.08 -38.28 14.60
CA GLN A 320 -0.99 -38.68 13.66
C GLN A 320 -0.78 -38.12 12.22
N MET A 321 0.09 -37.11 12.06
CA MET A 321 0.50 -36.59 10.75
C MET A 321 1.54 -37.48 10.05
N GLY A 322 2.14 -38.44 10.77
CA GLY A 322 3.29 -39.19 10.29
C GLY A 322 4.63 -38.48 10.51
N TRP A 323 4.63 -37.36 11.22
CA TRP A 323 5.84 -36.56 11.50
C TRP A 323 6.63 -37.15 12.66
N GLU A 324 7.97 -37.24 12.52
CA GLU A 324 8.84 -37.72 13.60
C GLU A 324 8.85 -36.75 14.78
N ILE A 325 8.84 -37.31 15.99
CA ILE A 325 8.98 -36.56 17.24
C ILE A 325 10.47 -36.48 17.57
N GLU A 326 11.10 -35.36 17.20
CA GLU A 326 12.50 -35.04 17.54
C GLU A 326 12.55 -33.65 18.21
N PRO A 327 12.64 -33.58 19.55
CA PRO A 327 12.67 -32.30 20.26
C PRO A 327 14.04 -31.60 20.23
N ALA A 328 15.16 -32.33 20.10
CA ALA A 328 16.50 -31.75 20.09
C ALA A 328 16.79 -30.86 18.86
N ALA A 329 16.10 -31.07 17.74
CA ALA A 329 16.15 -30.24 16.55
C ALA A 329 15.56 -28.85 16.81
N LEU A 330 14.59 -28.72 17.72
CA LEU A 330 14.13 -27.41 18.18
C LEU A 330 15.29 -26.65 18.86
N THR A 331 16.02 -27.30 19.77
CA THR A 331 17.21 -26.69 20.39
C THR A 331 18.25 -26.28 19.36
N ARG A 332 18.48 -27.12 18.34
CA ARG A 332 19.42 -26.82 17.25
C ARG A 332 18.96 -25.61 16.43
N PHE A 333 17.69 -25.52 16.06
CA PHE A 333 17.16 -24.36 15.34
C PHE A 333 17.20 -23.08 16.16
N LEU A 334 16.78 -23.11 17.42
CA LEU A 334 16.85 -21.95 18.30
C LEU A 334 18.28 -21.42 18.42
N THR A 335 19.26 -22.32 18.54
CA THR A 335 20.68 -21.99 18.60
C THR A 335 21.20 -21.43 17.28
N ARG A 336 20.86 -22.09 16.16
CA ARG A 336 21.23 -21.67 14.81
C ARG A 336 20.67 -20.30 14.44
N THR A 337 19.39 -20.06 14.74
CA THR A 337 18.73 -18.79 14.44
C THR A 337 19.45 -17.62 15.11
N LYS A 338 19.82 -17.79 16.39
CA LYS A 338 20.65 -16.82 17.11
C LYS A 338 22.00 -16.61 16.42
N GLN A 339 22.72 -17.70 16.15
CA GLN A 339 24.11 -17.64 15.69
C GLN A 339 24.26 -17.06 14.28
N ASP A 340 23.36 -17.45 13.37
CA ASP A 340 23.52 -17.22 11.94
C ASP A 340 22.70 -16.03 11.41
N TYR A 341 21.71 -15.54 12.18
CA TYR A 341 20.76 -14.54 11.69
C TYR A 341 20.44 -13.43 12.69
N THR A 342 19.97 -13.75 13.89
CA THR A 342 19.28 -12.76 14.74
C THR A 342 20.16 -12.11 15.80
N GLY A 343 21.31 -12.71 16.13
CA GLY A 343 22.12 -12.26 17.25
C GLY A 343 21.30 -12.26 18.55
N ASP A 344 21.30 -11.13 19.26
CA ASP A 344 20.58 -10.99 20.54
C ASP A 344 19.10 -10.60 20.40
N LEU A 345 18.58 -10.50 19.18
CA LEU A 345 17.16 -10.23 18.94
C LEU A 345 16.30 -11.33 19.60
N PRO A 346 15.18 -10.99 20.26
CA PRO A 346 14.27 -11.95 20.85
C PRO A 346 13.79 -13.04 19.87
N ILE A 347 13.74 -14.28 20.36
CA ILE A 347 13.19 -15.42 19.62
C ILE A 347 11.92 -15.93 20.31
N LEU A 348 10.89 -16.22 19.53
CA LEU A 348 9.63 -16.80 19.98
C LEU A 348 9.43 -18.16 19.30
N VAL A 349 9.01 -19.20 20.03
CA VAL A 349 8.42 -20.38 19.41
C VAL A 349 6.95 -20.04 19.17
N THR A 350 6.59 -19.64 17.96
CA THR A 350 5.26 -19.11 17.61
C THR A 350 4.23 -20.18 17.29
N GLU A 351 4.68 -21.40 16.97
CA GLU A 351 3.88 -22.61 16.93
C GLU A 351 4.73 -23.85 17.27
N ASN A 352 4.22 -24.68 18.17
CA ASN A 352 4.67 -26.06 18.36
C ASN A 352 3.51 -26.89 18.93
N GLY A 353 3.31 -28.09 18.41
CA GLY A 353 2.26 -28.99 18.88
C GLY A 353 2.22 -30.29 18.07
N MET A 354 1.22 -31.13 18.33
CA MET A 354 1.05 -32.38 17.57
C MET A 354 -0.41 -32.75 17.34
N ALA A 355 -0.69 -33.34 16.18
CA ALA A 355 -1.90 -34.09 15.95
C ALA A 355 -1.85 -35.42 16.70
N SER A 356 -2.89 -35.70 17.48
CA SER A 356 -3.01 -36.94 18.26
C SER A 356 -4.26 -37.70 17.81
N PRO A 357 -4.17 -39.04 17.69
CA PRO A 357 -5.37 -39.87 17.53
C PRO A 357 -6.22 -39.93 18.81
N GLU A 358 -5.66 -39.56 19.97
CA GLU A 358 -6.37 -39.52 21.25
C GLU A 358 -7.20 -38.23 21.37
N ARG A 359 -8.50 -38.38 21.58
CA ARG A 359 -9.44 -37.25 21.54
C ARG A 359 -9.51 -36.47 22.86
N GLN A 360 -9.64 -37.17 24.00
CA GLN A 360 -9.87 -36.54 25.31
C GLN A 360 -8.75 -36.81 26.33
N GLN A 361 -8.21 -38.03 26.37
CA GLN A 361 -7.12 -38.43 27.28
C GLN A 361 -5.78 -38.52 26.52
N ASP A 362 -5.35 -37.39 25.99
CA ASP A 362 -4.21 -37.19 25.10
C ASP A 362 -2.87 -37.10 25.83
N SER A 363 -2.49 -38.20 26.50
CA SER A 363 -1.23 -38.27 27.25
C SER A 363 0.01 -38.15 26.37
N ASP A 364 -0.08 -38.60 25.11
CA ASP A 364 0.95 -38.44 24.09
C ASP A 364 1.23 -36.96 23.78
N ARG A 365 0.19 -36.12 23.70
CA ARG A 365 0.34 -34.66 23.56
C ARG A 365 1.03 -34.04 24.76
N ILE A 366 0.70 -34.47 25.98
CA ILE A 366 1.38 -34.02 27.19
C ILE A 366 2.87 -34.38 27.14
N ASP A 367 3.21 -35.60 26.73
CA ASP A 367 4.60 -36.05 26.61
C ASP A 367 5.37 -35.31 25.52
N TYR A 368 4.73 -35.02 24.38
CA TYR A 368 5.30 -34.20 23.32
C TYR A 368 5.62 -32.78 23.81
N LEU A 369 4.67 -32.12 24.48
CA LEU A 369 4.86 -30.77 25.01
C LEU A 369 5.98 -30.74 26.07
N ASN A 370 6.03 -31.73 26.96
CA ASN A 370 7.12 -31.82 27.94
C ASN A 370 8.50 -31.95 27.26
N GLN A 371 8.60 -32.76 26.21
CA GLN A 371 9.86 -32.96 25.48
C GLN A 371 10.32 -31.67 24.78
N HIS A 372 9.42 -30.93 24.14
CA HIS A 372 9.76 -29.70 23.44
C HIS A 372 10.02 -28.52 24.38
N LEU A 373 9.31 -28.44 25.52
CA LEU A 373 9.64 -27.48 26.57
C LEU A 373 11.02 -27.75 27.20
N SER A 374 11.42 -29.02 27.34
CA SER A 374 12.79 -29.37 27.74
C SER A 374 13.80 -28.84 26.72
N ALA A 375 13.55 -29.01 25.43
CA ALA A 375 14.43 -28.52 24.37
C ALA A 375 14.56 -26.98 24.37
N VAL A 376 13.49 -26.26 24.71
CA VAL A 376 13.52 -24.81 24.93
C VAL A 376 14.37 -24.46 26.14
N GLN A 377 14.27 -25.19 27.25
CA GLN A 377 15.15 -24.98 28.40
C GLN A 377 16.62 -25.23 28.07
N ASP A 378 16.92 -26.26 27.28
CA ASP A 378 18.29 -26.54 26.84
C ASP A 378 18.86 -25.38 26.00
N ALA A 379 18.03 -24.74 25.16
CA ALA A 379 18.43 -23.56 24.40
C ALA A 379 18.57 -22.30 25.27
N LEU A 380 17.67 -22.10 26.24
CA LEU A 380 17.79 -21.03 27.24
C LEU A 380 19.09 -21.15 28.06
N ALA A 381 19.46 -22.37 28.46
CA ALA A 381 20.70 -22.65 29.17
C ALA A 381 21.96 -22.36 28.31
N GLN A 382 21.82 -22.43 26.98
CA GLN A 382 22.86 -22.02 26.02
C GLN A 382 22.86 -20.50 25.73
N GLY A 383 22.01 -19.73 26.43
CA GLY A 383 21.95 -18.27 26.32
C GLY A 383 21.20 -17.78 25.08
N VAL A 384 20.33 -18.59 24.48
CA VAL A 384 19.44 -18.13 23.39
C VAL A 384 18.38 -17.19 23.97
N PRO A 385 18.12 -16.00 23.38
CA PRO A 385 17.20 -14.99 23.93
C PRO A 385 15.72 -15.35 23.67
N ILE A 386 15.28 -16.50 24.16
CA ILE A 386 13.91 -16.99 23.94
C ILE A 386 12.94 -16.28 24.89
N LYS A 387 11.88 -15.69 24.34
CA LYS A 387 10.90 -14.88 25.08
C LYS A 387 9.50 -15.47 25.16
N GLY A 388 9.22 -16.57 24.46
CA GLY A 388 7.92 -17.22 24.59
C GLY A 388 7.77 -18.50 23.81
N TYR A 389 6.69 -19.21 24.13
CA TYR A 389 6.30 -20.48 23.54
C TYR A 389 4.79 -20.54 23.36
N PHE A 390 4.35 -20.75 22.12
CA PHE A 390 2.97 -20.76 21.69
C PHE A 390 2.56 -22.16 21.25
N ILE A 391 1.55 -22.70 21.92
CA ILE A 391 1.04 -24.04 21.60
C ILE A 391 0.12 -23.95 20.37
N TRP A 392 0.42 -24.76 19.36
CA TRP A 392 -0.49 -25.03 18.26
C TRP A 392 -1.33 -26.29 18.59
N SER A 393 -2.62 -26.18 18.87
CA SER A 393 -3.49 -25.00 18.81
C SER A 393 -4.41 -24.90 20.03
N LEU A 394 -5.17 -23.80 20.16
CA LEU A 394 -6.23 -23.70 21.18
C LEU A 394 -7.30 -24.76 20.95
N LEU A 395 -7.89 -24.74 19.76
CA LEU A 395 -9.04 -25.54 19.36
C LEU A 395 -8.62 -26.55 18.30
N ASP A 396 -9.23 -27.73 18.33
CA ASP A 396 -9.30 -28.56 17.13
C ASP A 396 -9.98 -27.75 16.02
N ASN A 397 -9.40 -27.79 14.82
CA ASN A 397 -9.73 -26.87 13.75
C ASN A 397 -9.68 -27.57 12.37
N TYR A 398 -9.91 -26.82 11.30
CA TYR A 398 -9.77 -27.31 9.93
C TYR A 398 -8.28 -27.39 9.55
N GLU A 399 -7.70 -28.59 9.49
CA GLU A 399 -6.29 -28.80 9.13
C GLU A 399 -6.11 -28.81 7.60
N TRP A 400 -6.43 -27.69 6.95
CA TRP A 400 -6.12 -27.43 5.54
C TRP A 400 -6.59 -28.57 4.61
N ALA A 401 -5.70 -29.10 3.77
CA ALA A 401 -6.01 -30.20 2.86
C ALA A 401 -6.41 -31.51 3.57
N LEU A 402 -6.11 -31.65 4.87
CA LEU A 402 -6.43 -32.81 5.70
C LEU A 402 -7.72 -32.66 6.51
N GLY A 403 -8.43 -31.55 6.35
CA GLY A 403 -9.77 -31.35 6.91
C GLY A 403 -9.82 -31.47 8.43
N TYR A 404 -10.93 -31.98 8.98
CA TYR A 404 -11.21 -31.97 10.42
C TYR A 404 -10.75 -33.21 11.19
N GLU A 405 -10.03 -34.13 10.54
CA GLU A 405 -9.60 -35.38 11.18
C GLU A 405 -8.35 -35.20 12.04
N LYS A 406 -7.43 -34.33 11.60
CA LYS A 406 -6.17 -34.08 12.29
C LYS A 406 -6.41 -33.05 13.39
N ARG A 407 -6.23 -33.49 14.64
CA ARG A 407 -6.64 -32.73 15.83
C ARG A 407 -5.43 -32.27 16.62
N PHE A 408 -5.07 -30.99 16.48
CA PHE A 408 -3.96 -30.35 17.19
C PHE A 408 -4.35 -29.67 18.51
N GLY A 409 -5.64 -29.38 18.69
CA GLY A 409 -6.11 -28.51 19.76
C GLY A 409 -5.91 -29.07 21.15
N LEU A 410 -5.65 -28.18 22.11
CA LEU A 410 -5.78 -28.46 23.54
C LEU A 410 -7.25 -28.66 23.95
N VAL A 411 -8.17 -28.13 23.16
CA VAL A 411 -9.62 -28.21 23.37
C VAL A 411 -10.25 -28.93 22.18
N ASP A 412 -10.99 -29.99 22.46
CA ASP A 412 -11.78 -30.71 21.45
C ASP A 412 -12.94 -29.83 21.00
N VAL A 413 -13.18 -29.78 19.70
CA VAL A 413 -14.38 -29.19 19.11
C VAL A 413 -15.21 -30.30 18.49
N ASP A 414 -16.45 -30.40 18.94
CA ASP A 414 -17.46 -31.20 18.24
C ASP A 414 -18.00 -30.40 17.05
N PHE A 415 -17.59 -30.76 15.84
CA PHE A 415 -17.97 -30.04 14.62
C PHE A 415 -19.44 -30.20 14.22
N GLN A 416 -20.24 -30.98 14.95
CA GLN A 416 -21.70 -31.05 14.77
C GLN A 416 -22.44 -30.13 15.73
N THR A 417 -22.00 -30.04 16.99
CA THR A 417 -22.68 -29.26 18.04
C THR A 417 -22.02 -27.92 18.34
N MET A 418 -20.78 -27.72 17.88
CA MET A 418 -19.87 -26.62 18.23
C MET A 418 -19.50 -26.56 19.71
N GLU A 419 -19.68 -27.65 20.46
CA GLU A 419 -19.25 -27.74 21.86
C GLU A 419 -17.71 -27.76 21.97
N ARG A 420 -17.18 -27.06 22.97
CA ARG A 420 -15.74 -27.04 23.32
C ARG A 420 -15.52 -27.86 24.57
N THR A 421 -14.66 -28.87 24.50
CA THR A 421 -14.31 -29.72 25.65
C THR A 421 -12.80 -29.72 25.89
N PRO A 422 -12.32 -29.12 26.99
CA PRO A 422 -10.90 -29.15 27.34
C PRO A 422 -10.35 -30.57 27.49
N LYS A 423 -9.24 -30.88 26.81
CA LYS A 423 -8.59 -32.20 26.88
C LYS A 423 -7.72 -32.33 28.13
N ALA A 424 -7.20 -33.53 28.38
CA ALA A 424 -6.24 -33.76 29.47
C ALA A 424 -4.99 -32.87 29.35
N SER A 425 -4.52 -32.63 28.12
CA SER A 425 -3.42 -31.69 27.83
C SER A 425 -3.73 -30.25 28.24
N TYR A 426 -4.93 -29.72 27.95
CA TYR A 426 -5.34 -28.39 28.41
C TYR A 426 -5.27 -28.28 29.93
N THR A 427 -5.86 -29.25 30.64
CA THR A 427 -5.86 -29.24 32.11
C THR A 427 -4.44 -29.36 32.68
N ALA A 428 -3.57 -30.12 32.02
CA ALA A 428 -2.17 -30.25 32.41
C ALA A 428 -1.41 -28.93 32.21
N VAL A 429 -1.62 -28.23 31.10
CA VAL A 429 -1.04 -26.91 30.82
C VAL A 429 -1.59 -25.86 31.78
N GLN A 430 -2.90 -25.81 31.98
CA GLN A 430 -3.55 -24.91 32.93
C GLN A 430 -2.90 -24.99 34.32
N LYS A 431 -2.73 -26.21 34.86
CA LYS A 431 -2.07 -26.42 36.16
C LYS A 431 -0.61 -25.94 36.18
N ALA A 432 0.12 -26.08 35.07
CA ALA A 432 1.51 -25.66 34.95
C ALA A 432 1.68 -24.14 34.87
N LEU A 433 0.68 -23.43 34.33
CA LEU A 433 0.71 -21.99 34.13
C LEU A 433 0.03 -21.18 35.26
N THR A 434 -0.73 -21.85 36.14
CA THR A 434 -1.43 -21.21 37.27
C THR A 434 -0.44 -20.59 38.27
N GLY A 435 -0.76 -19.40 38.79
CA GLY A 435 -0.10 -18.84 39.98
C GLY A 435 1.03 -17.84 39.76
N GLY A 436 1.20 -17.31 38.54
CA GLY A 436 2.14 -16.22 38.25
C GLY A 436 1.65 -15.30 37.12
N THR A 437 2.03 -14.02 37.17
CA THR A 437 1.72 -13.02 36.14
C THR A 437 2.99 -12.46 35.52
N VAL A 438 3.00 -12.24 34.21
CA VAL A 438 4.12 -11.60 33.50
C VAL A 438 3.94 -10.09 33.51
N SER A 439 4.94 -9.36 34.02
CA SER A 439 4.95 -7.89 34.15
C SER A 439 5.38 -7.19 32.84
N LEU A 440 4.74 -7.55 31.72
CA LEU A 440 4.90 -6.87 30.42
C LEU A 440 3.62 -6.09 30.07
N PRO A 441 3.69 -5.06 29.21
CA PRO A 441 2.51 -4.36 28.72
C PRO A 441 1.50 -5.30 28.06
N LEU A 442 0.22 -4.94 28.05
CA LEU A 442 -0.83 -5.71 27.35
C LEU A 442 -0.94 -5.35 25.86
N ALA A 443 -0.47 -4.17 25.45
CA ALA A 443 -0.60 -3.61 24.12
C ALA A 443 0.58 -2.64 23.82
N GLN A 444 0.55 -1.97 22.66
CA GLN A 444 1.48 -0.89 22.33
C GLN A 444 1.48 0.23 23.38
N PRO A 445 2.56 1.04 23.45
CA PRO A 445 2.56 2.25 24.27
C PRO A 445 1.41 3.20 23.89
N ALA A 446 0.79 3.83 24.88
CA ALA A 446 -0.27 4.81 24.64
C ALA A 446 0.25 5.97 23.77
N GLY A 447 -0.47 6.29 22.70
CA GLY A 447 -0.08 7.34 21.75
C GLY A 447 1.02 6.96 20.76
N ALA A 448 1.41 5.67 20.69
CA ALA A 448 2.37 5.20 19.69
C ALA A 448 1.82 5.15 18.26
N MET A 449 0.49 5.10 18.11
CA MET A 449 -0.15 5.06 16.81
C MET A 449 -0.40 6.46 16.26
N HIS A 450 -0.08 6.66 14.98
CA HIS A 450 -0.35 7.88 14.24
C HIS A 450 -1.01 7.55 12.90
N ASP A 451 -1.90 8.41 12.43
CA ASP A 451 -2.46 8.28 11.07
C ASP A 451 -1.35 8.55 10.04
N HIS A 452 -1.37 7.81 8.94
CA HIS A 452 -0.56 8.19 7.79
C HIS A 452 -1.01 9.55 7.25
N TRP A 453 -0.04 10.37 6.90
CA TRP A 453 -0.28 11.64 6.25
C TRP A 453 0.58 11.79 5.00
N ASN A 454 0.08 12.55 4.03
CA ASN A 454 0.83 12.96 2.85
C ASN A 454 1.00 14.48 2.87
N LEU A 455 2.06 14.95 2.24
CA LEU A 455 2.29 16.37 2.02
C LEU A 455 2.04 16.71 0.56
N VAL A 456 1.23 17.72 0.29
CA VAL A 456 1.05 18.26 -1.06
C VAL A 456 1.51 19.71 -1.08
N ALA A 457 2.23 20.11 -2.12
CA ALA A 457 2.72 21.46 -2.27
C ALA A 457 2.29 22.06 -3.59
N ASP A 458 1.87 23.32 -3.55
CA ASP A 458 1.62 24.15 -4.72
C ASP A 458 2.56 25.36 -4.69
N ILE A 459 3.59 25.30 -5.53
CA ILE A 459 4.72 26.22 -5.58
C ILE A 459 4.47 27.26 -6.67
N GLY A 460 3.84 28.37 -6.28
CA GLY A 460 3.65 29.52 -7.16
C GLY A 460 4.89 30.40 -7.26
N GLY A 461 4.84 31.40 -8.14
CA GLY A 461 5.95 32.37 -8.30
C GLY A 461 6.08 33.40 -7.17
N THR A 462 5.07 33.53 -6.30
CA THR A 462 5.08 34.49 -5.18
C THR A 462 4.80 33.85 -3.83
N ASN A 463 3.92 32.83 -3.80
CA ASN A 463 3.63 32.08 -2.59
C ASN A 463 3.69 30.58 -2.87
N THR A 464 4.19 29.84 -1.88
CA THR A 464 4.12 28.39 -1.79
C THR A 464 3.05 28.02 -0.76
N ARG A 465 2.22 27.02 -1.10
CA ARG A 465 1.22 26.44 -0.20
C ARG A 465 1.59 25.00 0.11
N LEU A 466 1.61 24.63 1.39
CA LEU A 466 1.86 23.27 1.87
C LEU A 466 0.61 22.72 2.55
N GLY A 467 0.05 21.63 2.03
CA GLY A 467 -1.15 20.98 2.54
C GLY A 467 -0.84 19.62 3.18
N VAL A 468 -1.32 19.42 4.41
CA VAL A 468 -1.26 18.14 5.11
C VAL A 468 -2.51 17.35 4.75
N ILE A 469 -2.33 16.14 4.23
CA ILE A 469 -3.41 15.25 3.83
C ILE A 469 -3.45 14.04 4.76
N THR A 470 -4.51 13.90 5.55
CA THR A 470 -4.76 12.71 6.38
C THR A 470 -6.04 12.03 5.91
N ASN A 471 -6.02 10.71 5.77
CA ASN A 471 -7.16 9.94 5.26
C ASN A 471 -7.71 10.45 3.89
N GLY A 472 -6.82 11.02 3.07
CA GLY A 472 -7.16 11.56 1.75
C GLY A 472 -7.83 12.94 1.76
N GLU A 473 -7.98 13.57 2.93
CA GLU A 473 -8.56 14.91 3.09
C GLU A 473 -7.52 15.92 3.54
N LEU A 474 -7.66 17.17 3.10
CA LEU A 474 -6.80 18.28 3.54
C LEU A 474 -7.15 18.68 4.97
N THR A 475 -6.25 18.42 5.91
CA THR A 475 -6.45 18.72 7.33
C THR A 475 -5.78 20.01 7.78
N ASP A 476 -4.72 20.42 7.10
CA ASP A 476 -4.01 21.66 7.40
C ASP A 476 -3.41 22.29 6.13
N LEU A 477 -3.28 23.62 6.11
CA LEU A 477 -2.77 24.38 4.96
C LEU A 477 -1.90 25.56 5.41
N HIS A 478 -0.61 25.49 5.11
CA HIS A 478 0.39 26.49 5.44
C HIS A 478 0.76 27.32 4.19
N LYS A 479 0.99 28.62 4.38
CA LYS A 479 1.34 29.56 3.29
C LYS A 479 2.68 30.22 3.59
N TYR A 480 3.60 30.12 2.64
CA TYR A 480 4.94 30.69 2.72
C TYR A 480 5.20 31.61 1.52
N PRO A 481 6.02 32.67 1.65
CA PRO A 481 6.59 33.35 0.49
C PRO A 481 7.41 32.36 -0.35
N THR A 482 7.35 32.48 -1.68
CA THR A 482 8.21 31.67 -2.56
C THR A 482 9.66 32.12 -2.39
N GLY A 483 10.43 31.29 -1.70
CA GLY A 483 11.83 31.51 -1.36
C GLY A 483 12.84 30.86 -2.31
N LYS A 484 14.09 30.76 -1.86
CA LYS A 484 15.12 29.93 -2.49
C LYS A 484 14.96 28.46 -2.09
N LEU A 485 15.64 27.55 -2.80
CA LEU A 485 15.58 26.11 -2.52
C LEU A 485 15.76 25.76 -1.03
N PRO A 486 16.78 26.29 -0.32
CA PRO A 486 16.97 25.94 1.09
C PRO A 486 15.80 26.35 1.98
N GLU A 487 15.13 27.47 1.66
CA GLU A 487 13.98 27.96 2.43
C GLU A 487 12.75 27.08 2.21
N LEU A 488 12.56 26.55 0.99
CA LEU A 488 11.50 25.60 0.68
C LEU A 488 11.73 24.24 1.37
N LEU A 489 12.96 23.72 1.30
CA LEU A 489 13.30 22.45 1.95
C LEU A 489 13.19 22.57 3.48
N GLU A 490 13.58 23.70 4.05
CA GLU A 490 13.40 23.97 5.49
C GLU A 490 11.91 24.02 5.87
N ALA A 491 11.03 24.56 5.02
CA ALA A 491 9.60 24.56 5.26
C ALA A 491 9.02 23.14 5.26
N PHE A 492 9.45 22.27 4.34
CA PHE A 492 9.09 20.85 4.35
C PHE A 492 9.58 20.14 5.62
N HIS A 493 10.83 20.37 5.99
CA HIS A 493 11.46 19.80 7.18
C HIS A 493 10.76 20.24 8.48
N SER A 494 10.48 21.55 8.61
CA SER A 494 9.81 22.12 9.78
C SER A 494 8.39 21.57 9.97
N LEU A 495 7.61 21.42 8.88
CA LEU A 495 6.25 20.89 8.96
C LEU A 495 6.23 19.41 9.36
N ARG A 496 7.19 18.62 8.85
CA ARG A 496 7.40 17.24 9.29
C ARG A 496 7.72 17.17 10.78
N ASP A 497 8.65 18.00 11.26
CA ASP A 497 9.05 18.04 12.67
C ASP A 497 7.89 18.47 13.59
N GLU A 498 7.02 19.37 13.13
CA GLU A 498 5.82 19.76 13.86
C GLU A 498 4.82 18.61 14.02
N ILE A 499 4.61 17.81 12.97
CA ILE A 499 3.72 16.63 13.00
C ILE A 499 4.35 15.48 13.79
N GLY A 500 5.68 15.36 13.74
CA GLY A 500 6.46 14.38 14.51
C GLY A 500 6.63 13.02 13.83
N THR A 501 6.14 12.84 12.60
CA THR A 501 6.31 11.63 11.79
C THR A 501 6.58 11.99 10.33
N ASP A 502 7.25 11.11 9.58
CA ASP A 502 7.52 11.32 8.16
C ASP A 502 6.24 11.13 7.32
N PRO A 503 5.97 11.97 6.31
CA PRO A 503 4.83 11.76 5.42
C PRO A 503 5.04 10.54 4.53
N ARG A 504 3.98 9.76 4.28
CA ARG A 504 4.02 8.60 3.36
C ARG A 504 4.43 9.03 1.95
N ALA A 505 3.87 10.13 1.47
CA ALA A 505 4.21 10.70 0.18
C ALA A 505 4.25 12.23 0.21
N VAL A 506 5.07 12.79 -0.69
CA VAL A 506 5.12 14.23 -0.96
C VAL A 506 4.89 14.47 -2.45
N VAL A 507 3.92 15.30 -2.80
CA VAL A 507 3.68 15.75 -4.18
C VAL A 507 3.88 17.25 -4.28
N ALA A 508 4.93 17.69 -4.96
CA ALA A 508 5.22 19.10 -5.19
C ALA A 508 4.85 19.51 -6.62
N ALA A 509 3.83 20.35 -6.75
CA ALA A 509 3.41 20.95 -8.00
C ALA A 509 4.06 22.33 -8.20
N GLY A 510 4.66 22.57 -9.37
CA GLY A 510 5.29 23.85 -9.68
C GLY A 510 5.25 24.20 -11.17
N ALA A 511 5.52 25.47 -11.49
CA ALA A 511 5.51 25.97 -12.86
C ALA A 511 6.81 25.60 -13.60
N GLY A 512 6.69 24.84 -14.68
CA GLY A 512 7.79 24.47 -15.57
C GLY A 512 7.76 22.99 -16.00
N PRO A 513 8.58 22.62 -16.98
CA PRO A 513 8.65 21.25 -17.46
C PRO A 513 9.38 20.36 -16.45
N VAL A 514 8.78 19.21 -16.12
CA VAL A 514 9.43 18.17 -15.31
C VAL A 514 10.25 17.26 -16.19
N ARG A 515 11.53 17.06 -15.84
CA ARG A 515 12.44 16.14 -16.52
C ARG A 515 13.19 15.32 -15.48
N ASN A 516 13.08 13.99 -15.57
CA ASN A 516 13.74 13.04 -14.66
C ASN A 516 13.50 13.40 -13.18
N GLY A 517 12.24 13.59 -12.77
CA GLY A 517 11.88 13.92 -11.38
C GLY A 517 12.35 15.31 -10.90
N THR A 518 12.81 16.18 -11.81
CA THR A 518 13.30 17.52 -11.48
C THR A 518 12.49 18.58 -12.20
N ILE A 519 12.10 19.63 -11.48
CA ILE A 519 11.51 20.84 -12.06
C ILE A 519 12.44 22.03 -11.88
N ARG A 520 12.61 22.79 -12.95
CA ARG A 520 13.24 24.10 -12.93
C ARG A 520 12.13 25.14 -12.97
N LEU A 521 11.90 25.82 -11.84
CA LEU A 521 10.84 26.80 -11.76
C LEU A 521 11.17 27.98 -12.69
N THR A 522 10.32 28.26 -13.67
CA THR A 522 10.56 29.36 -14.62
C THR A 522 10.45 30.73 -13.96
N ASN A 523 9.63 30.83 -12.91
CA ASN A 523 9.33 32.07 -12.19
C ASN A 523 10.12 32.24 -10.87
N ALA A 524 10.91 31.26 -10.48
CA ALA A 524 11.77 31.29 -9.29
C ALA A 524 13.09 30.60 -9.64
N GLN A 525 14.26 31.21 -9.43
CA GLN A 525 15.56 30.59 -9.77
C GLN A 525 15.89 29.41 -8.83
N LEU A 526 15.16 28.30 -8.98
CA LEU A 526 15.09 27.17 -8.07
C LEU A 526 14.86 25.90 -8.88
N ASP A 527 15.77 24.95 -8.72
CA ASP A 527 15.65 23.58 -9.26
C ASP A 527 15.28 22.68 -8.08
N LEU A 528 14.14 21.99 -8.14
CA LEU A 528 13.66 21.07 -7.11
C LEU A 528 13.57 19.66 -7.68
N SER A 529 14.21 18.69 -7.02
CA SER A 529 14.13 17.28 -7.39
C SER A 529 13.35 16.46 -6.38
N GLU A 530 12.86 15.30 -6.81
CA GLU A 530 12.26 14.27 -5.95
C GLU A 530 13.22 13.82 -4.84
N ASP A 531 14.53 13.76 -5.11
CA ASP A 531 15.57 13.40 -4.15
C ASP A 531 15.72 14.47 -3.05
N ASP A 532 15.71 15.76 -3.43
CA ASP A 532 15.79 16.87 -2.45
C ASP A 532 14.60 16.80 -1.48
N ILE A 533 13.41 16.51 -1.99
CA ILE A 533 12.20 16.36 -1.18
C ILE A 533 12.33 15.16 -0.25
N ALA A 534 12.78 14.01 -0.76
CA ALA A 534 12.90 12.79 0.03
C ALA A 534 13.89 12.99 1.18
N GLN A 535 15.02 13.65 0.91
CA GLN A 535 16.01 13.97 1.94
C GLN A 535 15.47 14.95 2.99
N ALA A 536 14.68 15.96 2.59
CA ALA A 536 14.14 16.95 3.51
C ALA A 536 12.99 16.40 4.38
N THR A 537 12.21 15.44 3.85
CA THR A 537 10.96 14.98 4.49
C THR A 537 11.04 13.57 5.07
N GLY A 538 11.99 12.74 4.66
CA GLY A 538 11.98 11.30 4.95
C GLY A 538 10.92 10.53 4.16
N ALA A 539 10.19 11.19 3.26
CA ALA A 539 9.08 10.56 2.55
C ALA A 539 9.53 9.42 1.64
N ARG A 540 8.77 8.32 1.67
CA ARG A 540 9.04 7.15 0.82
C ARG A 540 8.73 7.42 -0.65
N HIS A 541 7.68 8.18 -0.92
CA HIS A 541 7.27 8.51 -2.27
C HIS A 541 7.33 10.01 -2.48
N THR A 542 8.18 10.46 -3.39
CA THR A 542 8.26 11.86 -3.75
C THR A 542 7.95 12.03 -5.22
N PHE A 543 7.14 13.05 -5.52
CA PHE A 543 6.74 13.36 -6.88
C PHE A 543 6.89 14.85 -7.10
N VAL A 544 7.59 15.21 -8.17
CA VAL A 544 7.60 16.57 -8.69
C VAL A 544 6.72 16.60 -9.93
N ILE A 545 5.66 17.40 -9.90
CA ILE A 545 4.72 17.52 -11.01
C ILE A 545 4.62 18.95 -11.50
N ASN A 546 4.21 19.12 -12.75
CA ASN A 546 3.89 20.43 -13.29
C ASN A 546 2.55 20.92 -12.68
N ASP A 547 2.42 22.23 -12.45
CA ASP A 547 1.23 22.88 -11.88
C ASP A 547 -0.05 22.62 -12.67
N PHE A 548 0.02 22.50 -14.00
CA PHE A 548 -1.11 22.10 -14.84
C PHE A 548 -1.37 20.60 -14.86
N THR A 549 -0.43 19.79 -14.40
CA THR A 549 -0.70 18.39 -14.03
C THR A 549 -1.59 18.37 -12.80
N ALA A 550 -1.27 19.16 -11.77
CA ALA A 550 -2.14 19.31 -10.61
C ALA A 550 -3.50 19.89 -11.01
N ALA A 551 -3.55 20.95 -11.82
CA ALA A 551 -4.81 21.52 -12.30
C ALA A 551 -5.66 20.53 -13.12
N ALA A 552 -5.03 19.64 -13.90
CA ALA A 552 -5.73 18.56 -14.56
C ALA A 552 -6.35 17.58 -13.54
N TRP A 553 -5.59 17.15 -12.53
CA TRP A 553 -6.07 16.27 -11.46
C TRP A 553 -7.13 16.91 -10.56
N SER A 554 -7.16 18.25 -10.43
CA SER A 554 -8.16 18.94 -9.62
C SER A 554 -9.57 18.75 -10.16
N VAL A 555 -9.69 18.50 -11.48
CA VAL A 555 -10.95 18.19 -12.12
C VAL A 555 -11.18 16.69 -12.30
N ALA A 556 -10.42 15.78 -11.67
CA ALA A 556 -10.66 14.33 -11.80
C ALA A 556 -11.97 13.88 -11.13
N GLU A 557 -12.22 14.40 -9.93
CA GLU A 557 -13.36 14.04 -9.06
C GLU A 557 -14.37 15.20 -8.91
N ILE A 558 -14.29 16.21 -9.79
CA ILE A 558 -15.10 17.43 -9.66
C ILE A 558 -16.60 17.15 -9.82
N SER A 559 -17.39 17.71 -8.91
CA SER A 559 -18.86 17.59 -8.89
C SER A 559 -19.52 18.79 -9.56
N HIS A 560 -20.83 18.67 -9.80
CA HIS A 560 -21.63 19.75 -10.37
C HIS A 560 -21.74 21.00 -9.47
N ASP A 561 -21.46 20.88 -8.18
CA ASP A 561 -21.49 21.99 -7.23
C ASP A 561 -20.25 22.89 -7.37
N ASN A 562 -19.20 22.36 -8.00
CA ASN A 562 -17.90 23.03 -8.14
C ASN A 562 -17.65 23.50 -9.58
N VAL A 563 -18.69 23.65 -10.41
CA VAL A 563 -18.55 24.15 -11.79
C VAL A 563 -19.71 25.07 -12.20
N GLU A 564 -19.38 26.13 -12.93
CA GLU A 564 -20.34 26.88 -13.73
C GLU A 564 -20.46 26.23 -15.12
N VAL A 565 -21.69 25.87 -15.51
CA VAL A 565 -21.95 25.19 -16.79
C VAL A 565 -22.19 26.23 -17.89
N LEU A 566 -21.25 26.35 -18.82
CA LEU A 566 -21.41 27.24 -19.98
C LEU A 566 -22.13 26.55 -21.15
N GLN A 567 -21.92 25.24 -21.30
CA GLN A 567 -22.55 24.40 -22.33
C GLN A 567 -22.48 22.92 -21.93
N GLY A 568 -23.51 22.15 -22.27
CA GLY A 568 -23.51 20.69 -22.13
C GLY A 568 -24.23 20.18 -20.89
N ALA A 569 -23.81 19.03 -20.37
CA ALA A 569 -24.43 18.34 -19.26
C ALA A 569 -24.21 19.07 -17.93
N LYS A 570 -25.23 19.06 -17.06
CA LYS A 570 -25.15 19.64 -15.70
C LYS A 570 -24.10 18.94 -14.83
N HIS A 571 -23.97 17.62 -14.97
CA HIS A 571 -22.96 16.82 -14.28
C HIS A 571 -21.85 16.49 -15.28
N PRO A 572 -20.59 16.87 -15.01
CA PRO A 572 -19.49 16.53 -15.90
C PRO A 572 -19.38 15.01 -16.10
N PRO A 573 -19.52 14.50 -17.33
CA PRO A 573 -19.48 13.07 -17.58
C PRO A 573 -18.08 12.49 -17.34
N THR A 574 -18.02 11.18 -17.17
CA THR A 574 -16.75 10.44 -17.16
C THR A 574 -16.16 10.38 -18.56
N GLY A 575 -14.86 10.60 -18.70
CA GLY A 575 -14.16 10.58 -19.98
C GLY A 575 -12.97 11.54 -19.98
N THR A 576 -12.23 11.59 -21.08
CA THR A 576 -11.07 12.49 -21.20
C THR A 576 -11.46 13.94 -20.90
N ARG A 577 -10.65 14.63 -20.07
CA ARG A 577 -10.87 16.02 -19.66
C ARG A 577 -9.73 16.90 -20.15
N LEU A 578 -10.05 18.06 -20.68
CA LEU A 578 -9.10 19.10 -21.07
C LEU A 578 -9.19 20.25 -20.07
N VAL A 579 -8.04 20.72 -19.60
CA VAL A 579 -7.94 21.83 -18.65
C VAL A 579 -7.10 22.94 -19.26
N VAL A 580 -7.62 24.16 -19.24
CA VAL A 580 -6.90 25.36 -19.69
C VAL A 580 -7.09 26.43 -18.63
N GLY A 581 -6.03 27.18 -18.32
CA GLY A 581 -6.10 28.15 -17.24
C GLY A 581 -5.22 29.37 -17.45
N PRO A 582 -5.80 30.57 -17.58
CA PRO A 582 -5.04 31.80 -17.49
C PRO A 582 -4.70 32.10 -16.02
N GLY A 583 -3.42 32.15 -15.71
CA GLY A 583 -2.83 32.54 -14.43
C GLY A 583 -1.80 33.64 -14.63
N THR A 584 -0.61 33.50 -14.02
CA THR A 584 0.55 34.33 -14.37
C THR A 584 0.93 34.11 -15.84
N GLY A 585 0.98 32.85 -16.27
CA GLY A 585 1.06 32.40 -17.67
C GLY A 585 -0.25 31.77 -18.15
N LEU A 586 -0.22 31.05 -19.28
CA LEU A 586 -1.33 30.26 -19.81
C LEU A 586 -0.94 28.78 -19.79
N GLY A 587 -1.55 28.00 -18.91
CA GLY A 587 -1.28 26.57 -18.86
C GLY A 587 -2.37 25.73 -19.51
N VAL A 588 -1.96 24.53 -19.94
CA VAL A 588 -2.82 23.53 -20.57
C VAL A 588 -2.45 22.15 -20.02
N GLY A 589 -3.44 21.41 -19.56
CA GLY A 589 -3.28 20.03 -19.08
C GLY A 589 -4.42 19.15 -19.55
N SER A 590 -4.25 17.83 -19.50
CA SER A 590 -5.33 16.89 -19.84
C SER A 590 -5.30 15.64 -18.98
N LEU A 591 -6.48 15.13 -18.64
CA LEU A 591 -6.68 13.80 -18.07
C LEU A 591 -7.24 12.88 -19.16
N LEU A 592 -6.43 11.95 -19.66
CA LEU A 592 -6.88 10.88 -20.55
C LEU A 592 -7.60 9.80 -19.74
N TYR A 593 -8.80 9.41 -20.18
CA TYR A 593 -9.55 8.35 -19.52
C TYR A 593 -9.45 7.03 -20.30
N SER A 594 -8.94 5.98 -19.66
CA SER A 594 -8.82 4.64 -20.25
C SER A 594 -8.95 3.57 -19.17
N ASN A 595 -9.64 2.46 -19.47
CA ASN A 595 -9.80 1.31 -18.57
C ASN A 595 -10.24 1.68 -17.14
N GLY A 596 -11.19 2.62 -17.02
CA GLY A 596 -11.70 3.06 -15.73
C GLY A 596 -10.80 4.04 -14.97
N ARG A 597 -9.69 4.51 -15.57
CA ARG A 597 -8.65 5.30 -14.89
C ARG A 597 -8.26 6.55 -15.67
N TYR A 598 -7.84 7.58 -14.93
CA TYR A 598 -7.24 8.79 -15.50
C TYR A 598 -5.72 8.70 -15.59
N HIS A 599 -5.18 9.27 -16.66
CA HIS A 599 -3.75 9.47 -16.89
C HIS A 599 -3.52 10.93 -17.28
N THR A 600 -2.57 11.61 -16.66
CA THR A 600 -2.26 12.98 -17.04
C THR A 600 -1.33 13.06 -18.22
N VAL A 601 -1.57 14.06 -19.06
CA VAL A 601 -0.60 14.59 -20.02
C VAL A 601 -0.39 16.06 -19.68
N SER A 602 0.83 16.40 -19.31
CA SER A 602 1.28 17.77 -19.10
C SER A 602 1.65 18.38 -20.46
N GLY A 603 1.34 19.66 -20.66
CA GLY A 603 1.68 20.35 -21.90
C GLY A 603 2.00 21.82 -21.68
N GLU A 604 2.88 22.35 -22.53
CA GLU A 604 3.23 23.77 -22.58
C GLU A 604 2.34 24.49 -23.60
N GLY A 605 1.02 24.25 -23.49
CA GLY A 605 0.05 24.70 -24.49
C GLY A 605 -0.13 26.22 -24.55
N GLY A 606 0.41 26.98 -23.59
CA GLY A 606 0.48 28.45 -23.64
C GLY A 606 1.39 28.98 -24.73
N HIS A 607 2.40 28.20 -25.16
CA HIS A 607 3.38 28.61 -26.16
C HIS A 607 2.98 28.23 -27.60
N ILE A 608 1.70 27.92 -27.83
CA ILE A 608 1.19 27.76 -29.20
C ILE A 608 1.00 29.11 -29.89
N GLY A 609 0.95 29.11 -31.22
CA GLY A 609 0.74 30.32 -32.00
C GLY A 609 -0.69 30.89 -31.90
N LEU A 610 -0.80 32.17 -31.58
CA LEU A 610 -2.01 32.98 -31.65
C LEU A 610 -1.90 33.96 -32.82
N SER A 611 -2.94 34.06 -33.64
CA SER A 611 -2.95 34.91 -34.85
C SER A 611 -4.18 35.84 -34.87
N PRO A 612 -4.13 36.97 -35.61
CA PRO A 612 -5.28 37.85 -35.78
C PRO A 612 -6.50 37.10 -36.35
N ARG A 613 -7.68 37.37 -35.79
CA ARG A 613 -8.97 36.77 -36.20
C ARG A 613 -9.85 37.71 -37.00
N SER A 614 -9.49 39.00 -37.07
CA SER A 614 -10.19 40.02 -37.83
C SER A 614 -9.21 41.06 -38.39
N GLN A 615 -9.68 41.85 -39.34
CA GLN A 615 -8.85 42.87 -40.00
C GLN A 615 -8.37 43.96 -39.04
N ASP A 616 -9.18 44.32 -38.03
CA ASP A 616 -8.78 45.33 -37.03
C ASP A 616 -7.74 44.79 -36.03
N GLU A 617 -7.70 43.47 -35.82
CA GLU A 617 -6.67 42.85 -34.99
C GLU A 617 -5.29 42.84 -35.68
N VAL A 618 -5.24 42.88 -37.02
CA VAL A 618 -3.95 42.95 -37.75
C VAL A 618 -3.10 44.13 -37.28
N GLU A 619 -3.72 45.31 -37.10
CA GLU A 619 -3.02 46.50 -36.61
C GLU A 619 -2.58 46.37 -35.15
N ILE A 620 -3.36 45.66 -34.33
CA ILE A 620 -3.03 45.40 -32.93
C ILE A 620 -1.85 44.44 -32.83
N PHE A 621 -1.80 43.39 -33.64
CA PHE A 621 -0.66 42.47 -33.66
C PHE A 621 0.61 43.14 -34.22
N ASN A 622 0.48 44.01 -35.23
CA ASN A 622 1.60 44.86 -35.68
C ASN A 622 2.13 45.74 -34.54
N ALA A 623 1.23 46.36 -33.77
CA ALA A 623 1.61 47.17 -32.62
C ALA A 623 2.25 46.33 -31.50
N ALA A 624 1.72 45.13 -31.22
CA ALA A 624 2.29 44.21 -30.23
C ALA A 624 3.73 43.80 -30.56
N ARG A 625 4.07 43.68 -31.85
CA ARG A 625 5.44 43.40 -32.30
C ARG A 625 6.43 44.51 -31.96
N LEU A 626 5.97 45.73 -31.73
CA LEU A 626 6.80 46.83 -31.21
C LEU A 626 6.99 46.76 -29.68
N VAL A 627 6.10 46.05 -28.98
CA VAL A 627 6.07 45.94 -27.52
C VAL A 627 6.87 44.73 -27.03
N ALA A 628 6.64 43.57 -27.64
CA ALA A 628 7.24 42.29 -27.27
C ALA A 628 7.66 41.50 -28.53
N PRO A 629 8.65 41.99 -29.31
CA PRO A 629 9.09 41.35 -30.56
C PRO A 629 9.58 39.91 -30.39
N GLU A 630 10.14 39.58 -29.23
CA GLU A 630 10.73 38.28 -28.91
C GLU A 630 9.72 37.13 -28.83
N CYS A 631 8.44 37.43 -28.69
CA CYS A 631 7.39 36.42 -28.54
C CYS A 631 6.68 36.07 -29.86
N PHE A 632 7.14 36.62 -30.98
CA PHE A 632 6.63 36.31 -32.31
C PHE A 632 7.37 35.14 -32.93
N PHE A 633 6.63 34.31 -33.68
CA PHE A 633 7.20 33.24 -34.47
C PHE A 633 7.79 33.82 -35.76
N ASP A 634 9.10 34.08 -35.76
CA ASP A 634 9.84 34.64 -36.90
C ASP A 634 9.18 35.90 -37.51
N ASP A 635 9.20 36.03 -38.83
CA ASP A 635 8.60 37.14 -39.58
C ASP A 635 7.12 36.87 -39.90
N THR A 636 6.34 36.54 -38.87
CA THR A 636 4.88 36.34 -38.97
C THR A 636 4.10 37.29 -38.05
N LEU A 637 2.78 37.36 -38.21
CA LEU A 637 1.90 38.01 -37.24
C LEU A 637 1.45 37.07 -36.11
N THR A 638 2.06 35.90 -36.00
CA THR A 638 1.73 34.92 -34.98
C THR A 638 2.64 35.13 -33.78
N LEU A 639 2.06 35.17 -32.58
CA LEU A 639 2.78 35.29 -31.31
C LEU A 639 2.41 34.16 -30.35
N GLU A 640 3.20 33.92 -29.32
CA GLU A 640 2.88 32.94 -28.28
C GLU A 640 1.58 33.29 -27.55
N ALA A 641 0.63 32.36 -27.50
CA ALA A 641 -0.72 32.62 -26.98
C ALA A 641 -0.72 33.20 -25.56
N GLU A 642 0.19 32.73 -24.69
CA GLU A 642 0.40 33.26 -23.34
C GLU A 642 0.56 34.78 -23.29
N MET A 643 1.19 35.39 -24.31
CA MET A 643 1.46 36.83 -24.32
C MET A 643 0.21 37.69 -24.38
N PHE A 644 -0.90 37.16 -24.88
CA PHE A 644 -2.19 37.83 -24.84
C PHE A 644 -3.16 37.17 -23.85
N LEU A 645 -2.97 35.89 -23.53
CA LEU A 645 -3.94 35.06 -22.80
C LEU A 645 -3.50 34.70 -21.39
N SER A 646 -2.72 35.57 -20.75
CA SER A 646 -2.30 35.42 -19.35
C SER A 646 -2.39 36.73 -18.57
N GLY A 647 -2.24 36.65 -17.25
CA GLY A 647 -2.20 37.83 -16.39
C GLY A 647 -0.98 38.72 -16.64
N THR A 648 0.17 38.15 -17.02
CA THR A 648 1.36 38.94 -17.39
C THR A 648 1.30 39.46 -18.82
N GLY A 649 0.58 38.77 -19.70
CA GLY A 649 0.34 39.15 -21.09
C GLY A 649 -0.73 40.22 -21.31
N LEU A 650 -1.76 40.28 -20.45
CA LEU A 650 -2.85 41.24 -20.63
C LEU A 650 -2.40 42.73 -20.70
N PRO A 651 -1.41 43.19 -19.91
CA PRO A 651 -0.81 44.52 -20.10
C PRO A 651 -0.22 44.75 -21.50
N ILE A 652 0.38 43.73 -22.10
CA ILE A 652 0.98 43.81 -23.44
C ILE A 652 -0.12 43.94 -24.49
N LEU A 653 -1.21 43.16 -24.36
CA LEU A 653 -2.39 43.30 -25.23
C LEU A 653 -3.00 44.71 -25.12
N TYR A 654 -3.17 45.23 -23.91
CA TYR A 654 -3.69 46.58 -23.69
C TYR A 654 -2.80 47.64 -24.35
N GLN A 655 -1.47 47.56 -24.15
CA GLN A 655 -0.51 48.49 -24.75
C GLN A 655 -0.53 48.42 -26.28
N ALA A 656 -0.63 47.23 -26.87
CA ALA A 656 -0.76 47.05 -28.30
C ALA A 656 -2.04 47.71 -28.86
N ILE A 657 -3.15 47.60 -28.14
CA ILE A 657 -4.43 48.24 -28.49
C ILE A 657 -4.30 49.78 -28.45
N GLU A 658 -3.63 50.35 -27.45
CA GLU A 658 -3.40 51.79 -27.37
C GLU A 658 -2.53 52.31 -28.52
N LEU A 659 -1.44 51.60 -28.84
CA LEU A 659 -0.53 51.94 -29.93
C LEU A 659 -1.25 51.87 -31.29
N ALA A 660 -2.05 50.83 -31.52
CA ALA A 660 -2.89 50.72 -32.73
C ALA A 660 -3.94 51.83 -32.82
N GLY A 661 -4.39 52.36 -31.67
CA GLY A 661 -5.27 53.53 -31.56
C GLY A 661 -4.58 54.88 -31.76
N GLY A 662 -3.27 54.90 -32.03
CA GLY A 662 -2.50 56.12 -32.30
C GLY A 662 -1.91 56.83 -31.08
N ARG A 663 -1.94 56.22 -29.88
CA ARG A 663 -1.20 56.75 -28.72
C ARG A 663 0.30 56.54 -28.94
N ALA A 664 1.10 57.58 -28.73
CA ALA A 664 2.55 57.53 -28.93
C ALA A 664 3.31 56.79 -27.81
N LYS A 665 2.71 56.66 -26.61
CA LYS A 665 3.29 55.95 -25.46
C LYS A 665 2.18 55.53 -24.49
N ALA A 666 2.13 54.24 -24.16
CA ALA A 666 1.24 53.67 -23.15
C ALA A 666 1.88 53.75 -21.76
N GLU A 667 1.09 54.06 -20.73
CA GLU A 667 1.54 53.96 -19.34
C GLU A 667 1.43 52.49 -18.86
N PRO A 668 2.39 51.97 -18.08
CA PRO A 668 2.32 50.60 -17.58
C PRO A 668 1.10 50.40 -16.68
N ARG A 669 0.28 49.39 -16.99
CA ARG A 669 -0.91 49.03 -16.20
C ARG A 669 -0.84 47.57 -15.76
N THR A 670 -1.40 47.27 -14.59
CA THR A 670 -1.53 45.87 -14.15
C THR A 670 -2.75 45.22 -14.79
N ALA A 671 -2.75 43.90 -14.97
CA ALA A 671 -3.92 43.17 -15.46
C ALA A 671 -5.16 43.38 -14.58
N ARG A 672 -4.96 43.53 -13.26
CA ARG A 672 -6.04 43.84 -12.32
C ARG A 672 -6.72 45.15 -12.67
N ASP A 673 -5.96 46.21 -12.91
CA ASP A 673 -6.52 47.53 -13.20
C ASP A 673 -7.19 47.56 -14.57
N ILE A 674 -6.60 46.88 -15.56
CA ILE A 674 -7.18 46.75 -16.92
C ILE A 674 -8.54 46.03 -16.84
N LEU A 675 -8.62 44.89 -16.16
CA LEU A 675 -9.87 44.13 -16.05
C LEU A 675 -10.91 44.86 -15.20
N GLN A 676 -10.50 45.62 -14.19
CA GLN A 676 -11.41 46.44 -13.39
C GLN A 676 -12.03 47.55 -14.25
N ASP A 677 -11.22 48.30 -15.00
CA ASP A 677 -11.74 49.37 -15.89
C ASP A 677 -12.59 48.81 -17.03
N ALA A 678 -12.23 47.64 -17.55
CA ALA A 678 -13.05 46.95 -18.55
C ALA A 678 -14.42 46.56 -17.98
N ARG A 679 -14.46 46.09 -16.74
CA ARG A 679 -15.70 45.73 -16.04
C ARG A 679 -16.57 46.95 -15.74
N ASP A 680 -15.94 48.05 -15.34
CA ASP A 680 -16.63 49.31 -15.02
C ASP A 680 -17.00 50.12 -16.27
N GLY A 681 -16.44 49.76 -17.43
CA GLY A 681 -16.65 50.45 -18.71
C GLY A 681 -16.00 51.83 -18.78
N THR A 682 -14.99 52.09 -17.95
CA THR A 682 -14.34 53.39 -17.79
C THR A 682 -13.25 53.65 -18.83
N ASP A 683 -12.74 52.61 -19.49
CA ASP A 683 -11.73 52.71 -20.54
C ASP A 683 -12.08 51.79 -21.74
N ALA A 684 -12.28 52.41 -22.91
CA ALA A 684 -12.62 51.71 -24.15
C ALA A 684 -11.52 50.74 -24.63
N HIS A 685 -10.23 51.05 -24.39
CA HIS A 685 -9.13 50.14 -24.74
C HIS A 685 -9.11 48.94 -23.79
N ALA A 686 -9.41 49.15 -22.51
CA ALA A 686 -9.51 48.07 -21.53
C ALA A 686 -10.67 47.13 -21.85
N VAL A 687 -11.84 47.67 -22.22
CA VAL A 687 -12.98 46.89 -22.71
C VAL A 687 -12.60 46.08 -23.95
N LYS A 688 -11.87 46.68 -24.91
CA LYS A 688 -11.38 45.95 -26.10
C LYS A 688 -10.38 44.85 -25.73
N ALA A 689 -9.45 45.10 -24.81
CA ALA A 689 -8.48 44.13 -24.35
C ALA A 689 -9.16 42.93 -23.67
N ALA A 690 -10.10 43.19 -22.75
CA ALA A 690 -10.88 42.14 -22.09
C ALA A 690 -11.71 41.32 -23.08
N HIS A 691 -12.32 41.97 -24.08
CA HIS A 691 -13.06 41.28 -25.13
C HIS A 691 -12.17 40.38 -25.97
N MET A 692 -11.02 40.90 -26.46
CA MET A 692 -10.05 40.12 -27.24
C MET A 692 -9.48 38.96 -26.43
N PHE A 693 -9.07 39.19 -25.18
CA PHE A 693 -8.62 38.14 -24.27
C PHE A 693 -9.65 37.00 -24.19
N THR A 694 -10.92 37.36 -23.98
CA THR A 694 -12.03 36.43 -23.83
C THR A 694 -12.28 35.61 -25.10
N THR A 695 -12.35 36.27 -26.25
CA THR A 695 -12.67 35.59 -27.52
C THR A 695 -11.51 34.74 -28.03
N HIS A 696 -10.27 35.21 -27.89
CA HIS A 696 -9.08 34.42 -28.24
C HIS A 696 -8.91 33.22 -27.32
N LEU A 697 -9.11 33.36 -26.00
CA LEU A 697 -9.06 32.22 -25.08
C LEU A 697 -10.13 31.17 -25.40
N GLY A 698 -11.38 31.61 -25.64
CA GLY A 698 -12.45 30.71 -26.06
C GLY A 698 -12.08 29.95 -27.34
N ALA A 699 -11.57 30.65 -28.35
CA ALA A 699 -11.16 30.05 -29.62
C ALA A 699 -10.03 29.02 -29.45
N VAL A 700 -8.97 29.37 -28.71
CA VAL A 700 -7.85 28.47 -28.41
C VAL A 700 -8.32 27.21 -27.68
N MET A 701 -9.18 27.37 -26.66
CA MET A 701 -9.76 26.22 -25.96
C MET A 701 -10.60 25.34 -26.88
N GLY A 702 -11.33 25.93 -27.83
CA GLY A 702 -12.07 25.20 -28.84
C GLY A 702 -11.18 24.43 -29.81
N ASP A 703 -10.02 24.98 -30.18
CA ASP A 703 -9.05 24.31 -31.04
C ASP A 703 -8.41 23.11 -30.31
N LEU A 704 -7.99 23.30 -29.05
CA LEU A 704 -7.47 22.24 -28.20
C LEU A 704 -8.50 21.14 -27.93
N ALA A 705 -9.79 21.50 -27.79
CA ALA A 705 -10.86 20.52 -27.59
C ALA A 705 -11.04 19.60 -28.81
N ILE A 706 -10.82 20.10 -30.02
CA ILE A 706 -10.83 19.26 -31.24
C ILE A 706 -9.63 18.31 -31.27
N VAL A 707 -8.46 18.75 -30.79
CA VAL A 707 -7.27 17.90 -30.71
C VAL A 707 -7.48 16.76 -29.70
N MET A 708 -8.06 17.06 -28.54
CA MET A 708 -8.14 16.11 -27.42
C MET A 708 -9.43 15.28 -27.38
N MET A 709 -10.49 15.72 -28.07
CA MET A 709 -11.82 15.12 -28.04
C MET A 709 -12.29 14.78 -26.61
N PRO A 710 -12.36 15.77 -25.69
CA PRO A 710 -12.54 15.53 -24.28
C PRO A 710 -14.01 15.23 -23.96
N ALA A 711 -14.42 13.98 -24.11
CA ALA A 711 -15.79 13.54 -23.82
C ALA A 711 -16.23 13.86 -22.38
N GLY A 712 -15.29 13.93 -21.43
CA GLY A 712 -15.52 14.32 -20.04
C GLY A 712 -15.67 15.83 -19.81
N GLY A 713 -15.33 16.65 -20.80
CA GLY A 713 -15.49 18.10 -20.81
C GLY A 713 -14.21 18.92 -20.89
N VAL A 714 -14.39 20.19 -21.24
CA VAL A 714 -13.36 21.23 -21.25
C VAL A 714 -13.57 22.13 -20.03
N PHE A 715 -12.53 22.33 -19.24
CA PHE A 715 -12.58 23.07 -17.98
C PHE A 715 -11.64 24.28 -18.06
N LEU A 716 -12.20 25.46 -17.82
CA LEU A 716 -11.45 26.67 -17.54
C LEU A 716 -11.12 26.71 -16.05
N VAL A 717 -9.83 26.80 -15.69
CA VAL A 717 -9.34 26.84 -14.31
C VAL A 717 -8.42 28.06 -14.09
N GLY A 718 -7.97 28.26 -12.85
CA GLY A 718 -6.93 29.23 -12.53
C GLY A 718 -7.43 30.58 -12.02
N GLY A 719 -6.52 31.34 -11.42
CA GLY A 719 -6.88 32.54 -10.63
C GLY A 719 -7.44 33.72 -11.44
N VAL A 720 -7.12 33.84 -12.74
CA VAL A 720 -7.75 34.87 -13.59
C VAL A 720 -9.19 34.47 -13.88
N ALA A 721 -9.44 33.19 -14.18
CA ALA A 721 -10.78 32.67 -14.43
C ALA A 721 -11.70 32.85 -13.21
N GLU A 722 -11.18 32.47 -12.03
CA GLU A 722 -11.88 32.55 -10.75
C GLU A 722 -12.30 33.99 -10.39
N LYS A 723 -11.38 34.96 -10.53
CA LYS A 723 -11.63 36.36 -10.14
C LYS A 723 -12.44 37.14 -11.18
N ASN A 724 -12.49 36.69 -12.43
CA ASN A 724 -13.06 37.43 -13.55
C ASN A 724 -14.13 36.63 -14.30
N ARG A 725 -14.96 35.85 -13.58
CA ARG A 725 -16.06 35.03 -14.15
C ARG A 725 -16.99 35.78 -15.11
N TRP A 726 -17.12 37.09 -14.94
CA TRP A 726 -17.91 37.95 -15.83
C TRP A 726 -17.46 37.92 -17.30
N LEU A 727 -16.20 37.56 -17.58
CA LEU A 727 -15.66 37.40 -18.93
C LEU A 727 -16.18 36.12 -19.61
N PHE A 728 -16.34 35.03 -18.86
CA PHE A 728 -16.48 33.68 -19.42
C PHE A 728 -17.96 33.28 -19.58
N LYS A 729 -18.72 34.10 -20.31
CA LYS A 729 -20.14 33.89 -20.59
C LYS A 729 -20.40 33.66 -22.09
N ASP A 730 -21.36 34.37 -22.67
CA ASP A 730 -21.79 34.17 -24.05
C ASP A 730 -20.66 34.43 -25.05
N ALA A 731 -19.92 35.53 -24.94
CA ALA A 731 -18.83 35.85 -25.88
C ALA A 731 -17.73 34.78 -25.89
N PHE A 732 -17.37 34.26 -24.71
CA PHE A 732 -16.40 33.18 -24.56
C PHE A 732 -16.92 31.86 -25.18
N ARG A 733 -18.14 31.46 -24.84
CA ARG A 733 -18.80 30.25 -25.38
C ARG A 733 -18.95 30.33 -26.90
N ASP A 734 -19.34 31.48 -27.41
CA ASP A 734 -19.56 31.68 -28.84
C ASP A 734 -18.22 31.62 -29.60
N ALA A 735 -17.14 32.17 -29.03
CA ALA A 735 -15.80 32.04 -29.59
C ALA A 735 -15.26 30.61 -29.53
N PHE A 736 -15.49 29.87 -28.44
CA PHE A 736 -15.20 28.45 -28.34
C PHE A 736 -15.88 27.64 -29.46
N ASN A 737 -17.16 27.93 -29.71
CA ASN A 737 -17.96 27.27 -30.74
C ASN A 737 -17.63 27.69 -32.18
N ALA A 738 -16.86 28.76 -32.38
CA ALA A 738 -16.51 29.30 -33.70
C ALA A 738 -15.39 28.50 -34.39
N GLY A 739 -15.64 27.21 -34.66
CA GLY A 739 -14.67 26.25 -35.22
C GLY A 739 -14.76 26.01 -36.73
N GLY A 740 -15.43 26.90 -37.48
CA GLY A 740 -15.66 26.70 -38.92
C GLY A 740 -16.45 25.42 -39.20
N ARG A 741 -15.88 24.49 -39.99
CA ARG A 741 -16.51 23.19 -40.31
C ARG A 741 -16.80 22.31 -39.09
N PHE A 742 -16.12 22.55 -37.97
CA PHE A 742 -16.32 21.80 -36.73
C PHE A 742 -17.20 22.51 -35.71
N SER A 743 -17.90 23.60 -36.09
CA SER A 743 -18.72 24.38 -35.14
C SER A 743 -19.83 23.54 -34.49
N GLU A 744 -20.47 22.62 -35.23
CA GLU A 744 -21.49 21.73 -34.66
C GLU A 744 -20.89 20.74 -33.66
N LEU A 745 -19.70 20.20 -33.97
CA LEU A 745 -18.99 19.32 -33.06
C LEU A 745 -18.63 20.04 -31.75
N ARG A 746 -18.08 21.26 -31.83
CA ARG A 746 -17.76 22.06 -30.63
C ARG A 746 -19.00 22.38 -29.78
N ARG A 747 -20.15 22.69 -30.41
CA ARG A 747 -21.43 22.91 -29.71
C ARG A 747 -21.95 21.67 -28.98
N SER A 748 -21.53 20.48 -29.40
CA SER A 748 -21.90 19.23 -28.72
C SER A 748 -21.00 18.90 -27.51
N MET A 749 -19.87 19.60 -27.36
CA MET A 749 -18.93 19.37 -26.26
C MET A 749 -19.39 20.04 -24.97
N ASN A 750 -18.98 19.46 -23.84
CA ASN A 750 -19.22 20.05 -22.53
C ASN A 750 -18.15 21.10 -22.21
N LEU A 751 -18.57 22.27 -21.73
CA LEU A 751 -17.70 23.41 -21.40
C LEU A 751 -18.06 24.01 -20.05
N TYR A 752 -17.06 24.12 -19.18
CA TYR A 752 -17.21 24.47 -17.77
C TYR A 752 -16.20 25.54 -17.34
N VAL A 753 -16.58 26.35 -16.35
CA VAL A 753 -15.64 27.11 -15.51
C VAL A 753 -15.57 26.42 -14.16
N SER A 754 -14.36 26.04 -13.72
CA SER A 754 -14.15 25.42 -12.42
C SER A 754 -14.31 26.44 -11.30
N GLU A 755 -15.06 26.06 -10.28
CA GLU A 755 -15.22 26.79 -9.02
C GLU A 755 -14.44 26.12 -7.87
N GLN A 756 -13.63 25.12 -8.18
CA GLN A 756 -12.80 24.43 -7.20
C GLN A 756 -11.74 25.37 -6.60
N ASP A 757 -11.92 25.71 -5.32
CA ASP A 757 -10.91 26.40 -4.52
C ASP A 757 -9.65 25.55 -4.36
N GLU A 758 -8.50 26.21 -4.21
CA GLU A 758 -7.20 25.59 -3.93
C GLU A 758 -6.86 24.46 -4.94
N PHE A 759 -7.21 24.66 -6.22
CA PHE A 759 -7.11 23.63 -7.27
C PHE A 759 -5.73 22.96 -7.36
N GLY A 760 -4.64 23.67 -7.10
CA GLY A 760 -3.29 23.10 -7.09
C GLY A 760 -3.09 22.06 -5.99
N ILE A 761 -3.57 22.36 -4.78
CA ILE A 761 -3.52 21.45 -3.61
C ILE A 761 -4.46 20.26 -3.81
N VAL A 762 -5.71 20.52 -4.24
CA VAL A 762 -6.69 19.45 -4.53
C VAL A 762 -6.18 18.54 -5.65
N GLY A 763 -5.58 19.14 -6.68
CA GLY A 763 -4.96 18.45 -7.78
C GLY A 763 -3.78 17.58 -7.39
N ALA A 764 -2.85 18.12 -6.60
CA ALA A 764 -1.72 17.36 -6.06
C ALA A 764 -2.18 16.22 -5.15
N ASN A 765 -3.23 16.41 -4.35
CA ASN A 765 -3.83 15.35 -3.54
C ASN A 765 -4.46 14.25 -4.41
N ASN A 766 -5.23 14.61 -5.43
CA ASN A 766 -5.83 13.65 -6.36
C ASN A 766 -4.74 12.89 -7.17
N PHE A 767 -3.65 13.57 -7.54
CA PHE A 767 -2.46 12.92 -8.09
C PHE A 767 -1.87 11.92 -7.10
N CYS A 768 -1.65 12.34 -5.84
CA CYS A 768 -1.08 11.51 -4.77
C CYS A 768 -1.90 10.22 -4.57
N LYS A 769 -3.23 10.35 -4.43
CA LYS A 769 -4.17 9.22 -4.36
C LYS A 769 -4.04 8.28 -5.55
N ASN A 770 -3.83 8.82 -6.75
CA ASN A 770 -3.67 8.00 -7.95
C ASN A 770 -2.30 7.32 -8.00
N ALA A 771 -1.25 8.03 -7.63
CA ALA A 771 0.13 7.56 -7.65
C ALA A 771 0.36 6.44 -6.63
N LEU A 772 -0.15 6.59 -5.40
CA LEU A 772 -0.06 5.57 -4.36
C LEU A 772 -0.86 4.29 -4.65
N ARG A 773 -1.84 4.34 -5.58
CA ARG A 773 -2.61 3.18 -6.02
C ARG A 773 -1.97 2.41 -7.19
N ARG A 774 -0.86 2.91 -7.73
CA ARG A 774 -0.10 2.30 -8.83
C ARG A 774 1.13 1.62 -8.27
#